data_AF-A0A1Q5SY17-F1
#
_entry.id   AF-A0A1Q5SY17-F1
#
_cell.length_a   1.000
_cell.length_b   1.000
_cell.length_c   1.000
_cell.angle_alpha   90.00
_cell.angle_beta   90.00
_cell.angle_gamma   90.00
#
_symmetry.space_group_name_H-M   'P 1'
#
loop_
_entity.id
_entity.type
_entity.pdbx_description
1 polymer ?
#
loop_
_entity_poly.entity_id
_entity_poly.type
_entity_poly.pdbx_seq_one_letter_code
_entity_poly.pdbx_strand_id
1 'polypeptide(L)'
;MTFSQSSSVTPAPLDSAWPPAHIWETMGAADRASWLGQIQRDRARRLELDVAETDLRRRRPRVDLQEDDILEENREPPPEVKPLIDIFPGVSAALLTRVFERKLKATELIRFKEKSVTELDQEDRVFKMTESGGTVGFKKAAASLKDWGPNPQTWTTCFLAYLAVVGYLFGEKHPKAVPNLLMFMRQILDFAQTYQCVTDSVAFNPLSLGLTPQGQPARPNTTVQYPVFNPELPRLQSSPSPLYTKGWSNLLRHYPGDLGSTIAGILTYGVQVGYTGKKQSRYSSNHHIYEPGMITAKLAEDLNLGRVRLASGPSFVSPLGLVPKHDGGWRRIHDLSWPPGQGLNQGIPDSWSAIEYMTIDDVYKQVIQAGLGCIIIKRDIKDAFRIVPVAEDNQHLLAFQWNDSTYVECCLPFGLATAPFLFNLFAEALHWILQCLLPAFYINHYLDDFIAIARSPPASDPTGPFDKVYNEVTDYLRIPRNTKKDQQGTCVTVLGIQIDSIAMEARLPPEKLCRATLDAAAALNAASLSLKQTERLTGLLAFCSRVVRLGRTRLQSLYTFQAAFPHGSSARRRIPYEVRDDLEWWRNSLSLFNGVLLIDPCRRSITHLYTDASNTGQGLFFFSSKSTLDCWLAHCHQLHPSNAATLALAQDAHAHINTNEVDAILQGFLLFSHHWLHHTLVIHTDSSTAHTGLKKGFLHGPPNAPLKSLLILAAARDIHIVPHWLPSGENKLADALSRNNLEDIANICPHWQDLSVLNRPRGSLHELLSSIQAT
;
A
#
# COMPACT_ATOMS: atom_id res chain seq x y z
N MET A 1 32.67 -40.79 -32.82
CA MET A 1 31.78 -41.79 -32.17
C MET A 1 31.91 -41.59 -30.66
N THR A 2 31.05 -40.77 -30.02
CA THR A 2 29.72 -41.11 -29.45
C THR A 2 29.83 -41.99 -28.19
N PHE A 3 29.22 -41.73 -27.03
CA PHE A 3 28.22 -40.77 -26.54
C PHE A 3 28.21 -40.82 -24.98
N SER A 4 27.83 -39.69 -24.32
CA SER A 4 27.02 -39.47 -23.08
C SER A 4 27.07 -40.45 -21.87
N GLN A 5 26.85 -40.07 -20.61
CA GLN A 5 25.88 -39.11 -20.04
C GLN A 5 26.40 -38.47 -18.73
N SER A 6 26.10 -37.18 -18.58
CA SER A 6 26.04 -36.43 -17.34
C SER A 6 24.67 -36.59 -16.68
N SER A 7 24.61 -36.95 -15.40
CA SER A 7 23.40 -36.83 -14.58
C SER A 7 23.72 -36.05 -13.30
N SER A 8 23.46 -34.74 -13.38
CA SER A 8 23.34 -33.84 -12.23
C SER A 8 21.98 -34.07 -11.57
N VAL A 9 21.96 -34.60 -10.35
CA VAL A 9 20.75 -34.68 -9.52
C VAL A 9 20.62 -33.39 -8.72
N THR A 10 19.71 -32.53 -9.14
CA THR A 10 19.21 -31.36 -8.38
C THR A 10 18.13 -31.81 -7.39
N PRO A 11 18.11 -31.34 -6.13
CA PRO A 11 16.97 -31.52 -5.24
C PRO A 11 15.82 -30.57 -5.62
N ALA A 12 14.59 -31.08 -5.65
CA ALA A 12 13.40 -30.37 -6.09
C ALA A 12 12.70 -29.55 -4.97
N PRO A 13 12.04 -28.40 -5.27
CA PRO A 13 11.24 -27.63 -4.32
C PRO A 13 9.74 -28.00 -4.30
N LEU A 14 9.12 -27.81 -3.11
CA LEU A 14 7.70 -27.51 -2.76
C LEU A 14 6.47 -28.18 -3.42
N ASP A 15 6.62 -29.20 -4.28
CA ASP A 15 5.48 -29.90 -4.91
C ASP A 15 5.48 -31.43 -4.70
N SER A 16 5.89 -31.91 -3.52
CA SER A 16 6.09 -33.34 -3.27
C SER A 16 4.81 -34.20 -3.13
N ALA A 17 3.65 -33.70 -3.54
CA ALA A 17 2.40 -34.47 -3.56
C ALA A 17 2.05 -35.02 -4.96
N TRP A 18 2.82 -34.67 -5.98
CA TRP A 18 2.65 -35.18 -7.34
C TRP A 18 3.89 -35.96 -7.76
N PRO A 19 3.74 -37.09 -8.46
CA PRO A 19 4.89 -37.74 -9.07
C PRO A 19 5.51 -36.80 -10.12
N PRO A 20 6.82 -36.88 -10.37
CA PRO A 20 7.49 -36.08 -11.39
C PRO A 20 6.75 -36.10 -12.73
N ALA A 21 6.72 -34.97 -13.46
CA ALA A 21 5.90 -34.80 -14.67
C ALA A 21 6.07 -35.94 -15.69
N HIS A 22 7.31 -36.41 -15.91
CA HIS A 22 7.58 -37.53 -16.82
C HIS A 22 7.01 -38.88 -16.34
N ILE A 23 6.89 -39.10 -15.03
CA ILE A 23 6.23 -40.28 -14.46
C ILE A 23 4.71 -40.12 -14.56
N TRP A 24 4.18 -38.95 -14.22
CA TRP A 24 2.76 -38.63 -14.33
C TRP A 24 2.25 -38.85 -15.77
N GLU A 25 2.96 -38.34 -16.77
CA GLU A 25 2.61 -38.45 -18.19
C GLU A 25 2.61 -39.89 -18.72
N THR A 26 3.42 -40.78 -18.13
CA THR A 26 3.47 -42.21 -18.50
C THR A 26 2.51 -43.11 -17.71
N MET A 27 1.89 -42.62 -16.63
CA MET A 27 0.94 -43.40 -15.82
C MET A 27 -0.40 -43.64 -16.53
N GLY A 28 -0.94 -44.85 -16.36
CA GLY A 28 -2.30 -45.19 -16.80
C GLY A 28 -3.37 -44.42 -16.02
N ALA A 29 -4.55 -44.26 -16.62
CA ALA A 29 -5.65 -43.49 -16.02
C ALA A 29 -6.08 -44.03 -14.63
N ALA A 30 -6.03 -45.34 -14.42
CA ALA A 30 -6.34 -45.97 -13.14
C ALA A 30 -5.32 -45.62 -12.04
N ASP A 31 -4.03 -45.57 -12.38
CA ASP A 31 -2.96 -45.23 -11.44
C ASP A 31 -2.99 -43.76 -11.06
N ARG A 32 -3.28 -42.87 -12.04
CA ARG A 32 -3.51 -41.44 -11.77
C ARG A 32 -4.71 -41.21 -10.87
N ALA A 33 -5.82 -41.93 -11.08
CA ALA A 33 -7.01 -41.84 -10.23
C ALA A 33 -6.74 -42.34 -8.80
N SER A 34 -5.97 -43.44 -8.66
CA SER A 34 -5.54 -43.96 -7.35
C SER A 34 -4.70 -42.94 -6.58
N TRP A 35 -3.74 -42.29 -7.26
CA TRP A 35 -2.91 -41.23 -6.70
C TRP A 35 -3.71 -40.00 -6.27
N LEU A 36 -4.63 -39.51 -7.11
CA LEU A 36 -5.52 -38.40 -6.76
C LEU A 36 -6.41 -38.73 -5.56
N GLY A 37 -6.93 -39.96 -5.50
CA GLY A 37 -7.72 -40.44 -4.36
C GLY A 37 -6.90 -40.56 -3.07
N GLN A 38 -5.59 -40.81 -3.15
CA GLN A 38 -4.71 -40.82 -1.98
C GLN A 38 -4.39 -39.41 -1.49
N ILE A 39 -4.14 -38.46 -2.41
CA ILE A 39 -3.94 -37.04 -2.08
C ILE A 39 -5.19 -36.45 -1.42
N GLN A 40 -6.38 -36.77 -1.92
CA GLN A 40 -7.64 -36.29 -1.32
C GLN A 40 -7.86 -36.86 0.09
N ARG A 41 -7.55 -38.15 0.32
CA ARG A 41 -7.62 -38.77 1.65
C ARG A 41 -6.63 -38.15 2.62
N ASP A 42 -5.40 -37.88 2.18
CA ASP A 42 -4.37 -37.26 3.03
C ASP A 42 -4.70 -35.80 3.35
N ARG A 43 -5.31 -35.07 2.41
CA ARG A 43 -5.82 -33.71 2.67
C ARG A 43 -7.00 -33.71 3.64
N ALA A 44 -7.96 -34.63 3.48
CA ALA A 44 -9.08 -34.77 4.40
C ALA A 44 -8.60 -35.13 5.81
N ARG A 45 -7.65 -36.07 5.93
CA ARG A 45 -7.06 -36.47 7.22
C ARG A 45 -6.31 -35.34 7.92
N ARG A 46 -5.62 -34.49 7.16
CA ARG A 46 -4.95 -33.28 7.72
C ARG A 46 -5.96 -32.23 8.16
N LEU A 47 -7.04 -32.02 7.41
CA LEU A 47 -8.13 -31.13 7.82
C LEU A 47 -8.84 -31.63 9.08
N GLU A 48 -9.07 -32.93 9.21
CA GLU A 48 -9.63 -33.52 10.44
C GLU A 48 -8.68 -33.37 11.63
N LEU A 49 -7.37 -33.56 11.44
CA LEU A 49 -6.35 -33.34 12.48
C LEU A 49 -6.25 -31.86 12.87
N ASP A 50 -6.31 -30.94 11.91
CA ASP A 50 -6.28 -29.50 12.17
C ASP A 50 -7.56 -29.05 12.87
N VAL A 51 -8.74 -29.55 12.49
CA VAL A 51 -10.01 -29.26 13.19
C VAL A 51 -10.00 -29.83 14.61
N ALA A 52 -9.53 -31.07 14.79
CA ALA A 52 -9.39 -31.68 16.12
C ALA A 52 -8.39 -30.93 17.00
N GLU A 53 -7.27 -30.46 16.44
CA GLU A 53 -6.27 -29.66 17.14
C GLU A 53 -6.77 -28.24 17.45
N THR A 54 -7.58 -27.65 16.57
CA THR A 54 -8.19 -26.34 16.77
C THR A 54 -9.30 -26.38 17.83
N ASP A 55 -10.09 -27.46 17.88
CA ASP A 55 -11.11 -27.68 18.91
C ASP A 55 -10.49 -28.05 20.27
N LEU A 56 -9.39 -28.81 20.29
CA LEU A 56 -8.58 -29.04 21.51
C LEU A 56 -7.99 -27.74 22.07
N ARG A 57 -7.56 -26.82 21.19
CA ARG A 57 -7.04 -25.50 21.58
C ARG A 57 -8.13 -24.52 22.05
N ARG A 58 -9.37 -24.66 21.56
CA ARG A 58 -10.52 -23.85 22.01
C ARG A 58 -11.09 -24.30 23.35
N ARG A 59 -10.94 -25.57 23.72
CA ARG A 59 -11.52 -26.14 24.95
C ARG A 59 -10.62 -26.12 26.20
N ARG A 60 -9.34 -25.74 26.09
CA ARG A 60 -8.41 -25.71 27.25
C ARG A 60 -8.08 -24.28 27.69
N PRO A 61 -8.36 -23.88 28.94
CA PRO A 61 -7.77 -22.68 29.53
C PRO A 61 -6.25 -22.81 29.57
N ARG A 62 -5.54 -21.70 29.35
CA ARG A 62 -4.07 -21.63 29.27
C ARG A 62 -3.34 -21.96 30.60
N VAL A 63 -4.09 -22.20 31.68
CA VAL A 63 -3.57 -22.52 33.01
C VAL A 63 -3.21 -24.01 33.15
N ASP A 64 -3.91 -24.90 32.43
CA ASP A 64 -3.79 -26.35 32.64
C ASP A 64 -2.55 -26.99 31.98
N LEU A 65 -1.86 -26.29 31.06
CA LEU A 65 -0.66 -26.80 30.40
C LEU A 65 0.59 -26.79 31.28
N GLN A 66 0.58 -26.05 32.40
CA GLN A 66 1.70 -26.04 33.36
C GLN A 66 1.54 -27.09 34.46
N GLU A 67 0.33 -27.55 34.77
CA GLU A 67 0.11 -28.54 35.83
C GLU A 67 0.48 -29.97 35.40
N ASP A 68 0.26 -30.34 34.12
CA ASP A 68 0.64 -31.65 33.58
C ASP A 68 2.18 -31.87 33.55
N ASP A 69 2.96 -30.84 33.20
CA ASP A 69 4.43 -30.92 33.17
C ASP A 69 5.05 -31.06 34.59
N ILE A 70 4.38 -30.54 35.63
CA ILE A 70 4.85 -30.60 37.03
C ILE A 70 4.54 -31.97 37.67
N LEU A 71 3.47 -32.65 37.24
CA LEU A 71 3.11 -33.98 37.74
C LEU A 71 4.00 -35.09 37.15
N GLU A 72 4.48 -34.94 35.91
CA GLU A 72 5.36 -35.93 35.27
C GLU A 72 6.83 -35.87 35.72
N GLU A 73 7.33 -34.70 36.18
CA GLU A 73 8.73 -34.53 36.62
C GLU A 73 9.08 -35.35 37.88
N ASN A 74 8.06 -35.74 38.67
CA ASN A 74 8.20 -36.55 39.89
C ASN A 74 7.94 -38.06 39.70
N ARG A 75 7.74 -38.52 38.45
CA ARG A 75 7.48 -39.93 38.15
C ARG A 75 8.79 -40.72 38.10
N GLU A 76 8.85 -41.88 38.76
CA GLU A 76 10.05 -42.71 38.76
C GLU A 76 10.36 -43.22 37.33
N PRO A 77 11.59 -43.02 36.80
CA PRO A 77 11.92 -43.35 35.42
C PRO A 77 11.95 -44.87 35.20
N PRO A 78 11.55 -45.36 34.01
CA PRO A 78 11.63 -46.79 33.66
C PRO A 78 13.04 -47.36 33.84
N PRO A 79 13.19 -48.66 34.17
CA PRO A 79 14.48 -49.28 34.40
C PRO A 79 15.42 -49.19 33.20
N GLU A 80 14.90 -49.14 31.97
CA GLU A 80 15.65 -48.95 30.73
C GLU A 80 16.22 -47.52 30.59
N VAL A 81 15.62 -46.54 31.28
CA VAL A 81 16.01 -45.13 31.25
C VAL A 81 17.02 -44.79 32.36
N LYS A 82 17.02 -45.54 33.47
CA LYS A 82 17.91 -45.30 34.63
C LYS A 82 19.41 -45.18 34.24
N PRO A 83 19.98 -46.05 33.39
CA PRO A 83 21.39 -45.92 32.96
C PRO A 83 21.69 -44.64 32.16
N LEU A 84 20.70 -44.11 31.43
CA LEU A 84 20.88 -42.91 30.60
C LEU A 84 20.99 -41.63 31.41
N ILE A 85 20.48 -41.62 32.65
CA ILE A 85 20.57 -40.47 33.55
C ILE A 85 22.04 -40.20 33.90
N ASP A 86 22.83 -41.27 34.08
CA ASP A 86 24.26 -41.17 34.37
C ASP A 86 25.09 -40.87 33.11
N ILE A 87 24.67 -41.38 31.95
CA ILE A 87 25.36 -41.14 30.67
C ILE A 87 25.14 -39.68 30.18
N PHE A 88 23.96 -39.10 30.45
CA PHE A 88 23.58 -37.75 30.01
C PHE A 88 23.13 -36.88 31.19
N PRO A 89 24.04 -36.47 32.11
CA PRO A 89 23.71 -35.74 33.33
C PRO A 89 23.10 -34.34 33.09
N GLY A 90 23.21 -33.81 31.87
CA GLY A 90 22.61 -32.55 31.45
C GLY A 90 21.13 -32.65 31.05
N VAL A 91 20.59 -33.86 30.86
CA VAL A 91 19.24 -34.11 30.32
C VAL A 91 18.32 -34.62 31.44
N SER A 92 17.13 -34.05 31.58
CA SER A 92 16.23 -34.47 32.67
C SER A 92 15.67 -35.89 32.45
N ALA A 93 15.50 -36.63 33.55
CA ALA A 93 14.95 -37.99 33.54
C ALA A 93 13.55 -38.03 32.90
N ALA A 94 12.74 -36.98 33.08
CA ALA A 94 11.43 -36.84 32.44
C ALA A 94 11.54 -36.71 30.91
N LEU A 95 12.57 -36.01 30.41
CA LEU A 95 12.79 -35.87 28.96
C LEU A 95 13.27 -37.19 28.34
N LEU A 96 14.16 -37.91 29.02
CA LEU A 96 14.61 -39.24 28.60
C LEU A 96 13.46 -40.26 28.60
N THR A 97 12.60 -40.21 29.62
CA THR A 97 11.40 -41.06 29.71
C THR A 97 10.44 -40.79 28.55
N ARG A 98 10.27 -39.52 28.14
CA ARG A 98 9.45 -39.18 26.97
C ARG A 98 10.03 -39.68 25.65
N VAL A 99 11.35 -39.81 25.52
CA VAL A 99 11.98 -40.48 24.37
C VAL A 99 11.65 -41.97 24.38
N PHE A 100 11.78 -42.62 25.54
CA PHE A 100 11.42 -44.03 25.71
C PHE A 100 9.95 -44.31 25.38
N GLU A 101 9.05 -43.45 25.85
CA GLU A 101 7.61 -43.53 25.59
C GLU A 101 7.20 -43.08 24.18
N ARG A 102 8.14 -42.60 23.35
CA ARG A 102 7.89 -42.06 21.99
C ARG A 102 6.96 -40.85 21.97
N LYS A 103 6.98 -40.03 23.02
CA LYS A 103 6.15 -38.83 23.19
C LYS A 103 6.92 -37.51 23.08
N LEU A 104 8.22 -37.57 22.76
CA LEU A 104 9.04 -36.35 22.61
C LEU A 104 8.50 -35.47 21.47
N LYS A 105 8.26 -34.19 21.75
CA LYS A 105 7.93 -33.20 20.72
C LYS A 105 9.20 -32.61 20.11
N ALA A 106 9.21 -32.37 18.80
CA ALA A 106 10.38 -31.83 18.09
C ALA A 106 10.88 -30.49 18.68
N THR A 107 9.98 -29.65 19.21
CA THR A 107 10.33 -28.38 19.87
C THR A 107 11.13 -28.54 21.17
N GLU A 108 11.14 -29.74 21.75
CA GLU A 108 11.81 -30.05 23.01
C GLU A 108 13.24 -30.56 22.80
N LEU A 109 13.63 -30.80 21.56
CA LEU A 109 14.97 -31.28 21.21
C LEU A 109 16.06 -30.35 21.76
N ILE A 110 15.82 -29.04 21.80
CA ILE A 110 16.77 -28.06 22.34
C ILE A 110 17.10 -28.29 23.83
N ARG A 111 16.25 -29.01 24.56
CA ARG A 111 16.45 -29.35 25.98
C ARG A 111 17.46 -30.50 26.20
N PHE A 112 18.03 -31.07 25.14
CA PHE A 112 19.10 -32.06 25.18
C PHE A 112 20.52 -31.45 25.27
N LYS A 113 20.65 -30.16 25.61
CA LYS A 113 21.96 -29.50 25.77
C LYS A 113 22.69 -30.11 26.98
N GLU A 114 23.86 -30.69 26.78
CA GLU A 114 24.76 -31.01 27.90
C GLU A 114 25.24 -29.71 28.55
N LYS A 115 25.08 -29.60 29.88
CA LYS A 115 25.62 -28.46 30.63
C LYS A 115 27.14 -28.50 30.54
N SER A 116 27.74 -27.60 29.76
CA SER A 116 29.19 -27.42 29.81
C SER A 116 29.59 -26.89 31.20
N VAL A 117 30.64 -27.44 31.78
CA VAL A 117 31.15 -27.11 33.12
C VAL A 117 31.58 -25.62 33.25
N THR A 118 31.69 -24.91 32.12
CA THR A 118 32.14 -23.52 32.03
C THR A 118 31.03 -22.46 31.99
N GLU A 119 29.74 -22.84 31.96
CA GLU A 119 28.59 -21.90 31.93
C GLU A 119 27.92 -21.74 33.33
N LEU A 120 28.68 -21.80 34.42
CA LEU A 120 28.11 -21.71 35.77
C LEU A 120 27.78 -20.29 36.25
N ASP A 121 28.07 -19.21 35.50
CA ASP A 121 28.00 -17.84 36.04
C ASP A 121 27.26 -16.77 35.22
N GLN A 122 26.50 -17.10 34.17
CA GLN A 122 25.64 -16.12 33.49
C GLN A 122 24.29 -16.70 33.04
N GLU A 123 23.43 -17.06 34.00
CA GLU A 123 21.99 -17.19 33.72
C GLU A 123 21.27 -15.93 34.19
N ASP A 124 20.83 -15.11 33.23
CA ASP A 124 19.79 -14.09 33.42
C ASP A 124 18.57 -14.74 34.06
N ARG A 125 18.41 -14.49 35.36
CA ARG A 125 17.31 -15.02 36.16
C ARG A 125 16.01 -14.30 35.78
N VAL A 126 15.25 -14.86 34.85
CA VAL A 126 13.84 -14.47 34.67
C VAL A 126 13.03 -15.10 35.81
N PHE A 127 12.68 -14.28 36.81
CA PHE A 127 11.91 -14.69 37.98
C PHE A 127 10.41 -14.53 37.73
N LYS A 128 9.61 -15.53 38.11
CA LYS A 128 8.15 -15.45 38.08
C LYS A 128 7.61 -15.56 39.51
N MET A 129 6.89 -14.54 39.97
CA MET A 129 6.14 -14.56 41.23
C MET A 129 4.76 -15.17 40.96
N THR A 130 4.36 -16.18 41.72
CA THR A 130 2.99 -16.72 41.69
C THR A 130 2.34 -16.52 43.05
N GLU A 131 1.20 -15.84 43.07
CA GLU A 131 0.35 -15.71 44.26
C GLU A 131 -0.56 -16.93 44.38
N SER A 132 -0.21 -17.83 45.30
CA SER A 132 -1.17 -18.80 45.85
C SER A 132 -0.71 -19.21 47.24
N GLY A 133 -1.42 -18.73 48.27
CA GLY A 133 -1.29 -19.24 49.64
C GLY A 133 -0.03 -18.84 50.42
N GLY A 134 0.18 -17.55 50.64
CA GLY A 134 0.94 -17.02 51.79
C GLY A 134 2.42 -17.40 51.96
N THR A 135 3.04 -18.13 51.03
CA THR A 135 4.45 -18.54 51.12
C THR A 135 5.15 -18.27 49.79
N VAL A 136 6.19 -17.41 49.79
CA VAL A 136 6.96 -17.08 48.59
C VAL A 136 7.90 -18.24 48.26
N GLY A 137 7.65 -18.94 47.16
CA GLY A 137 8.53 -19.97 46.62
C GLY A 137 9.18 -19.53 45.30
N PHE A 138 10.48 -19.75 45.16
CA PHE A 138 11.25 -19.41 43.95
C PHE A 138 11.30 -20.61 42.99
N LYS A 139 10.92 -20.43 41.71
CA LYS A 139 11.09 -21.44 40.64
C LYS A 139 11.83 -20.88 39.43
N LYS A 140 12.72 -21.68 38.85
CA LYS A 140 13.47 -21.40 37.62
C LYS A 140 12.51 -21.39 36.41
N ALA A 141 12.54 -20.34 35.59
CA ALA A 141 11.74 -20.28 34.37
C ALA A 141 12.19 -21.35 33.37
N ALA A 142 11.26 -22.10 32.79
CA ALA A 142 11.56 -23.08 31.76
C ALA A 142 12.02 -22.38 30.48
N ALA A 143 13.24 -22.67 30.03
CA ALA A 143 13.81 -22.10 28.81
C ALA A 143 12.94 -22.46 27.59
N SER A 144 12.65 -21.46 26.77
CA SER A 144 11.85 -21.53 25.55
C SER A 144 12.75 -21.45 24.31
N LEU A 145 12.22 -21.85 23.15
CA LEU A 145 12.92 -21.77 21.86
C LEU A 145 13.45 -20.35 21.53
N LYS A 146 12.86 -19.30 22.13
CA LYS A 146 13.25 -17.90 21.93
C LYS A 146 14.51 -17.50 22.69
N ASP A 147 14.85 -18.18 23.78
CA ASP A 147 15.93 -17.78 24.68
C ASP A 147 17.32 -18.14 24.13
N TRP A 148 17.40 -19.00 23.12
CA TRP A 148 18.65 -19.58 22.62
C TRP A 148 19.13 -19.06 21.26
N GLY A 149 18.33 -18.22 20.59
CA GLY A 149 18.67 -17.67 19.27
C GLY A 149 18.85 -18.72 18.15
N PRO A 150 19.20 -18.31 16.92
CA PRO A 150 19.32 -19.20 15.77
C PRO A 150 20.71 -19.87 15.67
N ASN A 151 21.32 -20.32 16.78
CA ASN A 151 22.66 -20.93 16.74
C ASN A 151 22.61 -22.38 16.21
N PRO A 152 23.10 -22.67 14.98
CA PRO A 152 23.00 -24.01 14.38
C PRO A 152 23.82 -25.06 15.14
N GLN A 153 24.89 -24.64 15.82
CA GLN A 153 25.77 -25.53 16.57
C GLN A 153 25.10 -26.10 17.81
N THR A 154 24.27 -25.29 18.49
CA THR A 154 23.44 -25.74 19.63
C THR A 154 22.44 -26.80 19.20
N TRP A 155 21.70 -26.55 18.10
CA TRP A 155 20.74 -27.50 17.54
C TRP A 155 21.38 -28.81 17.09
N THR A 156 22.54 -28.71 16.45
CA THR A 156 23.35 -29.85 16.01
C THR A 156 23.75 -30.72 17.21
N THR A 157 24.26 -30.08 18.27
CA THR A 157 24.70 -30.78 19.49
C THR A 157 23.53 -31.49 20.19
N CYS A 158 22.40 -30.79 20.36
CA CYS A 158 21.21 -31.38 20.98
C CYS A 158 20.63 -32.54 20.15
N PHE A 159 20.66 -32.44 18.81
CA PHE A 159 20.22 -33.53 17.93
C PHE A 159 21.12 -34.77 18.06
N LEU A 160 22.44 -34.58 18.18
CA LEU A 160 23.39 -35.68 18.38
C LEU A 160 23.19 -36.38 19.73
N ALA A 161 22.93 -35.62 20.80
CA ALA A 161 22.59 -36.19 22.11
C ALA A 161 21.30 -37.01 22.05
N TYR A 162 20.25 -36.48 21.41
CA TYR A 162 19.01 -37.23 21.17
C TYR A 162 19.25 -38.52 20.35
N LEU A 163 20.08 -38.45 19.31
CA LEU A 163 20.43 -39.60 18.49
C LEU A 163 21.13 -40.70 19.30
N ALA A 164 22.02 -40.31 20.22
CA ALA A 164 22.71 -41.25 21.10
C ALA A 164 21.73 -41.93 22.08
N VAL A 165 20.76 -41.17 22.64
CA VAL A 165 19.68 -41.72 23.47
C VAL A 165 18.81 -42.71 22.68
N VAL A 166 18.43 -42.37 21.44
CA VAL A 166 17.66 -43.27 20.56
C VAL A 166 18.46 -44.53 20.22
N GLY A 167 19.76 -44.38 19.96
CA GLY A 167 20.67 -45.50 19.71
C GLY A 167 20.75 -46.46 20.88
N TYR A 168 20.83 -45.94 22.10
CA TYR A 168 20.87 -46.75 23.32
C TYR A 168 19.55 -47.48 23.59
N LEU A 169 18.42 -46.77 23.52
CA LEU A 169 17.10 -47.35 23.85
C LEU A 169 16.56 -48.31 22.78
N PHE A 170 16.87 -48.04 21.52
CA PHE A 170 16.20 -48.68 20.39
C PHE A 170 17.15 -49.29 19.37
N GLY A 171 18.47 -49.11 19.49
CA GLY A 171 19.45 -49.54 18.48
C GLY A 171 19.45 -51.04 18.20
N GLU A 172 19.30 -51.88 19.23
CA GLU A 172 19.24 -53.34 19.05
C GLU A 172 17.98 -53.78 18.31
N LYS A 173 16.83 -53.18 18.62
CA LYS A 173 15.53 -53.51 18.00
C LYS A 173 15.37 -52.86 16.62
N HIS A 174 16.02 -51.72 16.40
CA HIS A 174 15.90 -50.90 15.20
C HIS A 174 17.29 -50.44 14.73
N PRO A 175 18.12 -51.35 14.18
CA PRO A 175 19.51 -51.06 13.80
C PRO A 175 19.64 -49.98 12.71
N LYS A 176 18.58 -49.70 11.96
CA LYS A 176 18.54 -48.63 10.94
C LYS A 176 18.10 -47.26 11.49
N ALA A 177 17.65 -47.17 12.74
CA ALA A 177 17.12 -45.91 13.29
C ALA A 177 18.19 -44.82 13.35
N VAL A 178 19.36 -45.14 13.89
CA VAL A 178 20.48 -44.18 14.00
C VAL A 178 21.02 -43.76 12.61
N PRO A 179 21.31 -44.69 11.68
CA PRO A 179 21.69 -44.31 10.30
C PRO A 179 20.67 -43.42 9.59
N ASN A 180 19.37 -43.71 9.73
CA ASN A 180 18.32 -42.92 9.07
C ASN A 180 18.20 -41.51 9.66
N LEU A 181 18.32 -41.37 10.99
CA LEU A 181 18.30 -40.07 11.65
C LEU A 181 19.54 -39.24 11.34
N LEU A 182 20.71 -39.87 11.15
CA LEU A 182 21.92 -39.19 10.64
C LEU A 182 21.73 -38.70 9.22
N MET A 183 21.12 -39.51 8.34
CA MET A 183 20.77 -39.07 6.98
C MET A 183 19.78 -37.91 6.99
N PHE A 184 18.78 -37.94 7.87
CA PHE A 184 17.84 -36.84 8.06
C PHE A 184 18.54 -35.56 8.53
N MET A 185 19.46 -35.66 9.49
CA MET A 185 20.27 -34.53 9.94
C MET A 185 21.14 -33.96 8.82
N ARG A 186 21.79 -34.82 8.03
CA ARG A 186 22.54 -34.40 6.84
C ARG A 186 21.65 -33.64 5.86
N GLN A 187 20.45 -34.14 5.56
CA GLN A 187 19.48 -33.44 4.70
C GLN A 187 19.13 -32.07 5.27
N ILE A 188 18.90 -31.95 6.58
CA ILE A 188 18.65 -30.64 7.23
C ILE A 188 19.86 -29.71 7.07
N LEU A 189 21.09 -30.19 7.25
CA LEU A 189 22.30 -29.40 7.09
C LEU A 189 22.52 -28.96 5.63
N ASP A 190 22.26 -29.85 4.66
CA ASP A 190 22.31 -29.54 3.23
C ASP A 190 21.25 -28.48 2.86
N PHE A 191 20.03 -28.60 3.39
CA PHE A 191 19.01 -27.56 3.26
C PHE A 191 19.45 -26.26 3.93
N ALA A 192 20.03 -26.30 5.12
CA ALA A 192 20.50 -25.11 5.83
C ALA A 192 21.62 -24.37 5.06
N GLN A 193 22.51 -25.09 4.36
CA GLN A 193 23.50 -24.48 3.45
C GLN A 193 22.83 -23.81 2.24
N THR A 194 21.77 -24.40 1.71
CA THR A 194 20.97 -23.81 0.61
C THR A 194 20.28 -22.50 1.05
N TYR A 195 20.01 -22.35 2.35
CA TYR A 195 19.43 -21.16 2.97
C TYR A 195 20.42 -20.34 3.80
N GLN A 196 21.75 -20.53 3.63
CA GLN A 196 22.72 -19.64 4.23
C GLN A 196 22.57 -18.25 3.60
N CYS A 197 21.89 -17.37 4.33
CA CYS A 197 21.97 -15.94 4.11
C CYS A 197 23.45 -15.55 4.13
N VAL A 198 23.93 -14.95 3.04
CA VAL A 198 25.33 -14.57 2.80
C VAL A 198 25.82 -13.71 3.96
N THR A 199 26.39 -14.34 4.97
CA THR A 199 27.20 -13.71 6.00
C THR A 199 28.64 -13.75 5.52
N ASP A 200 29.13 -12.57 5.16
CA ASP A 200 30.54 -12.21 5.00
C ASP A 200 31.34 -13.06 3.99
N SER A 201 31.29 -12.66 2.71
CA SER A 201 32.45 -12.62 1.77
C SER A 201 32.12 -12.74 0.28
N VAL A 202 30.86 -12.75 -0.15
CA VAL A 202 30.60 -12.40 -1.56
C VAL A 202 30.71 -10.88 -1.68
N ALA A 203 31.86 -10.42 -2.18
CA ALA A 203 32.02 -9.05 -2.61
C ALA A 203 30.97 -8.75 -3.69
N PHE A 204 29.84 -8.18 -3.28
CA PHE A 204 28.98 -7.44 -4.19
C PHE A 204 29.87 -6.37 -4.81
N ASN A 205 30.23 -6.56 -6.08
CA ASN A 205 31.01 -5.61 -6.81
C ASN A 205 30.03 -4.70 -7.55
N PRO A 206 29.78 -3.45 -7.12
CA PRO A 206 28.88 -2.55 -7.84
C PRO A 206 29.32 -2.31 -9.31
N LEU A 207 30.57 -2.64 -9.66
CA LEU A 207 31.06 -2.67 -11.05
C LEU A 207 30.38 -3.75 -11.92
N SER A 208 29.86 -4.85 -11.35
CA SER A 208 29.14 -5.89 -12.11
C SER A 208 27.71 -5.49 -12.48
N LEU A 209 27.13 -4.51 -11.78
CA LEU A 209 25.79 -3.98 -12.06
C LEU A 209 25.80 -2.76 -12.99
N GLY A 210 26.98 -2.30 -13.44
CA GLY A 210 27.07 -1.26 -14.48
C GLY A 210 26.26 -0.01 -14.14
N LEU A 211 26.37 0.51 -12.91
CA LEU A 211 25.77 1.80 -12.55
C LEU A 211 26.16 2.83 -13.61
N THR A 212 25.17 3.34 -14.33
CA THR A 212 25.35 4.40 -15.33
C THR A 212 24.78 5.69 -14.77
N PRO A 213 25.50 6.38 -13.85
CA PRO A 213 25.01 7.59 -13.20
C PRO A 213 24.91 8.79 -14.15
N GLN A 214 25.44 8.69 -15.37
CA GLN A 214 25.51 9.82 -16.31
C GLN A 214 24.12 10.37 -16.63
N GLY A 215 23.87 11.61 -16.18
CA GLY A 215 22.71 12.41 -16.54
C GLY A 215 21.50 12.30 -15.60
N GLN A 216 21.54 11.52 -14.51
CA GLN A 216 20.43 11.50 -13.55
C GLN A 216 20.50 12.70 -12.58
N PRO A 217 19.45 13.52 -12.47
CA PRO A 217 19.45 14.69 -11.60
C PRO A 217 19.37 14.31 -10.12
N ALA A 218 19.62 15.29 -9.25
CA ALA A 218 19.30 15.16 -7.83
C ALA A 218 17.79 14.90 -7.66
N ARG A 219 17.47 14.01 -6.73
CA ARG A 219 16.10 13.66 -6.38
C ARG A 219 15.44 14.79 -5.59
N PRO A 220 14.13 15.01 -5.72
CA PRO A 220 13.40 15.93 -4.86
C PRO A 220 13.48 15.47 -3.39
N ASN A 221 13.13 16.35 -2.45
CA ASN A 221 13.09 16.03 -1.01
C ASN A 221 14.42 15.57 -0.39
N THR A 222 15.57 15.90 -1.00
CA THR A 222 16.90 15.52 -0.49
C THR A 222 17.69 16.67 0.14
N THR A 223 17.17 17.90 0.04
CA THR A 223 17.75 19.08 0.70
C THR A 223 17.36 19.09 2.17
N VAL A 224 18.35 18.98 3.04
CA VAL A 224 18.15 19.05 4.50
C VAL A 224 18.15 20.50 4.97
N GLN A 225 17.16 20.90 5.77
CA GLN A 225 17.02 22.28 6.27
C GLN A 225 17.69 22.50 7.64
N TYR A 226 18.18 21.44 8.26
CA TYR A 226 18.88 21.46 9.54
C TYR A 226 19.91 20.33 9.59
N PRO A 227 20.89 20.36 10.51
CA PRO A 227 21.86 19.28 10.67
C PRO A 227 21.16 18.00 11.14
N VAL A 228 20.94 17.06 10.21
CA VAL A 228 20.23 15.78 10.49
C VAL A 228 21.12 14.72 11.15
N PHE A 229 22.41 14.99 11.34
CA PHE A 229 23.33 14.21 12.16
C PHE A 229 24.40 15.14 12.74
N ASN A 230 25.09 14.71 13.81
CA ASN A 230 26.19 15.47 14.40
C ASN A 230 27.46 14.60 14.50
N PRO A 231 28.53 14.90 13.72
CA PRO A 231 29.77 14.13 13.75
C PRO A 231 30.62 14.36 15.00
N GLU A 232 30.34 15.40 15.79
CA GLU A 232 31.02 15.67 17.07
C GLU A 232 30.54 14.74 18.19
N LEU A 233 29.37 14.11 18.01
CA LEU A 233 28.85 13.13 18.95
C LEU A 233 29.54 11.77 18.77
N PRO A 234 29.59 10.95 19.83
CA PRO A 234 30.02 9.56 19.70
C PRO A 234 29.20 8.81 18.65
N ARG A 235 29.85 7.88 17.95
CA ARG A 235 29.15 6.95 17.06
C ARG A 235 28.17 6.10 17.87
N LEU A 236 27.05 5.71 17.27
CA LEU A 236 26.10 4.80 17.90
C LEU A 236 26.79 3.47 18.23
N GLN A 237 26.90 3.16 19.53
CA GLN A 237 27.53 1.93 19.99
C GLN A 237 26.71 0.68 19.62
N SER A 238 25.39 0.82 19.52
CA SER A 238 24.47 -0.26 19.15
C SER A 238 23.34 0.32 18.29
N SER A 239 23.58 0.40 16.97
CA SER A 239 22.57 0.88 16.03
C SER A 239 21.47 -0.18 15.83
N PRO A 240 20.18 0.15 16.01
CA PRO A 240 19.07 -0.76 15.70
C PRO A 240 18.79 -0.87 14.19
N SER A 241 19.54 -0.13 13.36
CA SER A 241 19.35 -0.13 11.92
C SER A 241 19.90 -1.42 11.30
N PRO A 242 19.13 -2.11 10.43
CA PRO A 242 19.66 -3.24 9.68
C PRO A 242 20.59 -2.82 8.53
N LEU A 243 20.60 -1.52 8.18
CA LEU A 243 21.18 -1.00 6.94
C LEU A 243 22.71 -1.05 6.92
N TYR A 244 23.28 -1.34 5.76
CA TYR A 244 24.74 -1.43 5.60
C TYR A 244 25.36 -0.11 5.13
N THR A 245 25.92 0.67 6.06
CA THR A 245 26.46 2.03 5.82
C THR A 245 27.45 2.14 4.65
N LYS A 246 28.41 1.21 4.56
CA LYS A 246 29.39 1.22 3.46
C LYS A 246 28.73 0.95 2.11
N GLY A 247 27.71 0.09 2.06
CA GLY A 247 26.98 -0.20 0.84
C GLY A 247 26.25 1.03 0.30
N TRP A 248 25.58 1.78 1.17
CA TRP A 248 24.96 3.05 0.81
C TRP A 248 25.98 4.07 0.30
N SER A 249 27.10 4.23 1.01
CA SER A 249 28.18 5.14 0.61
C SER A 249 28.77 4.79 -0.77
N ASN A 250 28.92 3.50 -1.04
CA ASN A 250 29.45 3.01 -2.32
C ASN A 250 28.49 3.27 -3.48
N LEU A 251 27.20 2.92 -3.32
CA LEU A 251 26.20 3.09 -4.38
C LEU A 251 25.86 4.57 -4.64
N LEU A 252 25.98 5.43 -3.63
CA LEU A 252 25.71 6.87 -3.73
C LEU A 252 26.95 7.71 -4.01
N ARG A 253 28.11 7.11 -4.30
CA ARG A 253 29.37 7.83 -4.55
C ARG A 253 29.27 8.86 -5.69
N HIS A 254 28.39 8.60 -6.65
CA HIS A 254 28.16 9.46 -7.82
C HIS A 254 26.83 10.22 -7.75
N TYR A 255 26.16 10.22 -6.59
CA TYR A 255 24.94 10.99 -6.41
C TYR A 255 25.26 12.50 -6.50
N PRO A 256 24.45 13.29 -7.21
CA PRO A 256 24.63 14.75 -7.26
C PRO A 256 24.23 15.40 -5.94
N GLY A 257 25.21 15.87 -5.16
CA GLY A 257 25.01 16.53 -3.86
C GLY A 257 25.36 15.62 -2.68
N ASP A 258 24.89 15.98 -1.48
CA ASP A 258 25.45 15.45 -0.22
C ASP A 258 24.68 14.23 0.35
N LEU A 259 23.66 13.73 -0.34
CA LEU A 259 22.78 12.68 0.18
C LEU A 259 23.52 11.42 0.65
N GLY A 260 24.56 11.01 -0.09
CA GLY A 260 25.39 9.86 0.29
C GLY A 260 26.08 10.05 1.63
N SER A 261 26.72 11.21 1.85
CA SER A 261 27.32 11.56 3.14
C SER A 261 26.28 11.74 4.24
N THR A 262 25.11 12.29 3.93
CA THR A 262 24.02 12.46 4.89
C THR A 262 23.50 11.13 5.40
N ILE A 263 23.23 10.17 4.52
CA ILE A 263 22.80 8.81 4.90
C ILE A 263 23.89 8.11 5.72
N ALA A 264 25.15 8.21 5.29
CA ALA A 264 26.26 7.62 6.02
C ALA A 264 26.41 8.21 7.43
N GLY A 265 26.25 9.53 7.56
CA GLY A 265 26.24 10.25 8.83
C GLY A 265 25.11 9.78 9.74
N ILE A 266 23.87 9.71 9.23
CA ILE A 266 22.70 9.22 9.98
C ILE A 266 22.91 7.79 10.46
N LEU A 267 23.41 6.89 9.61
CA LEU A 267 23.64 5.49 10.00
C LEU A 267 24.77 5.32 11.03
N THR A 268 25.70 6.27 11.09
CA THR A 268 26.87 6.23 11.98
C THR A 268 26.60 6.89 13.34
N TYR A 269 25.95 8.04 13.34
CA TYR A 269 25.75 8.90 14.52
C TYR A 269 24.29 8.94 15.00
N GLY A 270 23.37 8.38 14.20
CA GLY A 270 21.93 8.50 14.41
C GLY A 270 21.38 9.81 13.87
N VAL A 271 20.09 9.83 13.60
CA VAL A 271 19.41 11.01 13.08
C VAL A 271 19.09 12.00 14.20
N GLN A 272 19.28 13.27 13.90
CA GLN A 272 18.80 14.39 14.71
C GLN A 272 17.34 14.67 14.35
N VAL A 273 16.45 14.69 15.36
CA VAL A 273 14.99 14.75 15.12
C VAL A 273 14.46 16.14 14.78
N GLY A 274 15.30 17.19 14.90
CA GLY A 274 14.94 18.55 14.55
C GLY A 274 14.13 19.29 15.62
N TYR A 275 14.35 18.99 16.90
CA TYR A 275 13.67 19.67 18.00
C TYR A 275 14.42 20.95 18.42
N THR A 276 13.75 22.10 18.34
CA THR A 276 14.27 23.41 18.80
C THR A 276 13.46 24.01 19.94
N GLY A 277 12.52 23.25 20.50
CA GLY A 277 11.69 23.70 21.61
C GLY A 277 12.46 23.84 22.92
N LYS A 278 11.78 24.38 23.94
CA LYS A 278 12.37 24.54 25.28
C LYS A 278 12.62 23.17 25.91
N LYS A 279 13.82 22.95 26.45
CA LYS A 279 14.17 21.77 27.25
C LYS A 279 13.39 21.79 28.58
N GLN A 280 12.18 21.25 28.57
CA GLN A 280 11.30 21.14 29.74
C GLN A 280 10.85 19.69 29.90
N SER A 281 10.92 19.18 31.13
CA SER A 281 10.41 17.84 31.41
C SER A 281 8.89 17.81 31.30
N ARG A 282 8.35 16.87 30.54
CA ARG A 282 6.91 16.67 30.34
C ARG A 282 6.54 15.21 30.46
N TYR A 283 5.39 14.98 31.07
CA TYR A 283 4.84 13.66 31.28
C TYR A 283 3.37 13.64 30.91
N SER A 284 2.97 12.65 30.13
CA SER A 284 1.59 12.43 29.71
C SER A 284 1.25 10.95 29.83
N SER A 285 0.11 10.65 30.45
CA SER A 285 -0.43 9.29 30.55
C SER A 285 -0.91 8.79 29.19
N ASN A 286 -0.71 7.50 28.91
CA ASN A 286 -1.19 6.85 27.69
C ASN A 286 -2.67 7.09 27.43
N HIS A 287 -3.04 7.10 26.15
CA HIS A 287 -4.45 7.10 25.74
C HIS A 287 -5.11 5.77 26.15
N HIS A 288 -6.44 5.72 26.08
CA HIS A 288 -7.15 4.47 26.31
C HIS A 288 -6.76 3.43 25.26
N ILE A 289 -6.30 2.26 25.71
CA ILE A 289 -5.75 1.20 24.88
C ILE A 289 -6.62 -0.04 25.04
N TYR A 290 -7.38 -0.37 23.99
CA TYR A 290 -8.33 -1.49 23.98
C TYR A 290 -7.64 -2.87 24.01
N GLU A 291 -6.44 -2.97 23.44
CA GLU A 291 -5.70 -4.24 23.29
C GLU A 291 -4.28 -4.13 23.90
N PRO A 292 -4.16 -4.04 25.25
CA PRO A 292 -2.88 -3.80 25.91
C PRO A 292 -1.88 -4.95 25.70
N GLY A 293 -2.35 -6.19 25.60
CA GLY A 293 -1.48 -7.35 25.35
C GLY A 293 -0.68 -7.25 24.05
N MET A 294 -1.22 -6.58 23.03
CA MET A 294 -0.53 -6.35 21.76
C MET A 294 0.66 -5.40 21.92
N ILE A 295 0.51 -4.34 22.72
CA ILE A 295 1.62 -3.41 22.99
C ILE A 295 2.72 -4.12 23.77
N THR A 296 2.38 -4.90 24.79
CA THR A 296 3.37 -5.68 25.56
C THR A 296 4.14 -6.66 24.66
N ALA A 297 3.44 -7.40 23.79
CA ALA A 297 4.09 -8.34 22.88
C ALA A 297 5.01 -7.63 21.87
N LYS A 298 4.56 -6.51 21.29
CA LYS A 298 5.35 -5.73 20.34
C LYS A 298 6.53 -5.02 21.00
N LEU A 299 6.36 -4.55 22.24
CA LEU A 299 7.43 -3.95 23.03
C LEU A 299 8.53 -4.98 23.33
N ALA A 300 8.17 -6.21 23.69
CA ALA A 300 9.14 -7.28 23.89
C ALA A 300 9.95 -7.58 22.60
N GLU A 301 9.29 -7.56 21.44
CA GLU A 301 9.97 -7.68 20.14
C GLU A 301 10.89 -6.48 19.86
N ASP A 302 10.41 -5.25 20.07
CA ASP A 302 11.19 -4.03 19.86
C ASP A 302 12.41 -3.95 20.80
N LEU A 303 12.29 -4.41 22.05
CA LEU A 303 13.40 -4.53 23.00
C LEU A 303 14.44 -5.53 22.50
N ASN A 304 14.01 -6.71 22.05
CA ASN A 304 14.92 -7.73 21.52
C ASN A 304 15.65 -7.28 20.25
N LEU A 305 15.01 -6.41 19.44
CA LEU A 305 15.61 -5.81 18.25
C LEU A 305 16.43 -4.53 18.54
N GLY A 306 16.54 -4.11 19.81
CA GLY A 306 17.21 -2.87 20.21
C GLY A 306 16.53 -1.59 19.71
N ARG A 307 15.32 -1.68 19.16
CA ARG A 307 14.54 -0.54 18.64
C ARG A 307 13.98 0.33 19.76
N VAL A 308 13.84 -0.25 20.95
CA VAL A 308 13.43 0.41 22.20
C VAL A 308 14.41 0.02 23.29
N ARG A 309 14.66 0.91 24.25
CA ARG A 309 15.42 0.59 25.47
C ARG A 309 14.74 1.15 26.71
N LEU A 310 15.06 0.58 27.87
CA LEU A 310 14.72 1.17 29.16
C LEU A 310 15.49 2.48 29.36
N ALA A 311 14.84 3.45 29.99
CA ALA A 311 15.43 4.75 30.29
C ALA A 311 14.97 5.26 31.66
N SER A 312 15.85 6.01 32.31
CA SER A 312 15.58 6.76 33.54
C SER A 312 15.71 8.26 33.26
N GLY A 313 14.77 9.05 33.79
CA GLY A 313 14.80 10.52 33.70
C GLY A 313 14.68 11.17 32.31
N PRO A 314 13.86 10.67 31.36
CA PRO A 314 13.69 11.36 30.07
C PRO A 314 12.98 12.71 30.23
N SER A 315 13.27 13.64 29.32
CA SER A 315 12.63 14.97 29.34
C SER A 315 11.24 14.96 28.70
N PHE A 316 10.91 14.05 27.78
CA PHE A 316 9.56 14.01 27.20
C PHE A 316 9.01 12.59 27.23
N VAL A 317 7.96 12.38 28.04
CA VAL A 317 7.17 11.15 28.05
C VAL A 317 5.83 11.45 27.39
N SER A 318 5.69 11.00 26.15
CA SER A 318 4.48 11.16 25.33
C SER A 318 3.63 9.89 25.33
N PRO A 319 2.30 10.01 25.19
CA PRO A 319 1.40 8.89 25.34
C PRO A 319 1.42 7.96 24.15
N LEU A 320 1.21 6.67 24.42
CA LEU A 320 0.88 5.68 23.41
C LEU A 320 -0.63 5.64 23.14
N GLY A 321 -0.98 5.26 21.92
CA GLY A 321 -2.35 4.95 21.52
C GLY A 321 -2.40 3.83 20.47
N LEU A 322 -3.62 3.33 20.20
CA LEU A 322 -3.87 2.33 19.17
C LEU A 322 -4.87 2.85 18.13
N VAL A 323 -4.53 2.66 16.86
CA VAL A 323 -5.42 2.94 15.73
C VAL A 323 -5.65 1.67 14.92
N PRO A 324 -6.91 1.34 14.56
CA PRO A 324 -7.20 0.15 13.78
C PRO A 324 -6.60 0.28 12.37
N LYS A 325 -6.01 -0.81 11.88
CA LYS A 325 -5.60 -0.97 10.50
C LYS A 325 -6.78 -1.47 9.67
N HIS A 326 -6.69 -1.26 8.36
CA HIS A 326 -7.69 -1.74 7.40
C HIS A 326 -7.75 -3.28 7.30
N ASP A 327 -6.66 -3.98 7.65
CA ASP A 327 -6.51 -5.44 7.59
C ASP A 327 -7.00 -6.16 8.87
N GLY A 328 -7.64 -5.43 9.79
CA GLY A 328 -8.13 -5.98 11.06
C GLY A 328 -7.10 -6.00 12.20
N GLY A 329 -5.90 -5.45 12.00
CA GLY A 329 -4.90 -5.27 13.06
C GLY A 329 -4.94 -3.91 13.75
N TRP A 330 -3.97 -3.64 14.64
CA TRP A 330 -3.77 -2.35 15.29
C TRP A 330 -2.40 -1.75 14.97
N ARG A 331 -2.33 -0.42 14.93
CA ARG A 331 -1.09 0.35 14.80
C ARG A 331 -0.85 1.09 16.12
N ARG A 332 0.31 0.83 16.74
CA ARG A 332 0.83 1.63 17.85
C ARG A 332 1.16 3.02 17.32
N ILE A 333 0.61 4.05 17.95
CA ILE A 333 0.94 5.45 17.71
C ILE A 333 1.64 5.97 18.96
N HIS A 334 2.76 6.68 18.76
CA HIS A 334 3.39 7.49 19.77
C HIS A 334 2.94 8.93 19.54
N ASP A 335 2.01 9.42 20.36
CA ASP A 335 1.37 10.71 20.13
C ASP A 335 2.27 11.86 20.61
N LEU A 336 3.24 12.19 19.76
CA LEU A 336 4.21 13.25 19.97
C LEU A 336 3.62 14.66 19.77
N SER A 337 2.34 14.77 19.38
CA SER A 337 1.61 16.03 19.31
C SER A 337 0.81 16.33 20.57
N TRP A 338 0.74 15.37 21.52
CA TRP A 338 0.03 15.53 22.78
C TRP A 338 0.90 16.17 23.88
N PRO A 339 0.33 17.05 24.72
CA PRO A 339 -0.99 17.65 24.59
C PRO A 339 -1.06 18.70 23.47
N PRO A 340 -2.25 19.01 22.93
CA PRO A 340 -2.39 19.96 21.83
C PRO A 340 -1.71 21.32 22.12
N GLY A 341 -0.94 21.82 21.16
CA GLY A 341 -0.15 23.07 21.27
C GLY A 341 1.08 22.96 22.17
N GLN A 342 1.39 21.77 22.66
CA GLN A 342 2.35 21.55 23.74
C GLN A 342 3.13 20.22 23.63
N GLY A 343 2.82 19.38 22.63
CA GLY A 343 3.56 18.15 22.34
C GLY A 343 4.94 18.42 21.78
N LEU A 344 5.77 17.37 21.69
CA LEU A 344 7.11 17.42 21.12
C LEU A 344 7.12 18.03 19.72
N ASN A 345 6.17 17.62 18.86
CA ASN A 345 6.07 18.09 17.48
C ASN A 345 5.88 19.62 17.37
N GLN A 346 5.36 20.28 18.42
CA GLN A 346 5.23 21.75 18.44
C GLN A 346 6.59 22.46 18.46
N GLY A 347 7.63 21.79 18.94
CA GLY A 347 9.01 22.30 18.96
C GLY A 347 9.78 21.99 17.68
N ILE A 348 9.14 21.44 16.64
CA ILE A 348 9.73 21.11 15.35
C ILE A 348 9.13 22.07 14.31
N PRO A 349 9.94 22.87 13.60
CA PRO A 349 9.46 23.71 12.51
C PRO A 349 8.79 22.89 11.38
N ASP A 350 7.59 23.31 10.95
CA ASP A 350 6.84 22.62 9.89
C ASP A 350 7.65 22.48 8.58
N SER A 351 8.46 23.49 8.25
CA SER A 351 9.28 23.49 7.04
C SER A 351 10.30 22.34 7.00
N TRP A 352 10.70 21.81 8.15
CA TRP A 352 11.65 20.69 8.27
C TRP A 352 11.00 19.32 8.04
N SER A 353 9.66 19.25 8.01
CA SER A 353 8.89 18.04 7.75
C SER A 353 8.23 18.00 6.37
N ALA A 354 8.41 19.04 5.56
CA ALA A 354 7.76 19.16 4.26
C ALA A 354 8.31 18.12 3.26
N ILE A 355 7.40 17.43 2.57
CA ILE A 355 7.69 16.47 1.50
C ILE A 355 6.73 16.72 0.35
N GLU A 356 7.28 16.76 -0.86
CA GLU A 356 6.51 16.68 -2.08
C GLU A 356 6.34 15.22 -2.48
N TYR A 357 5.11 14.70 -2.37
CA TYR A 357 4.80 13.32 -2.74
C TYR A 357 4.49 13.20 -4.23
N MET A 358 4.86 12.06 -4.82
CA MET A 358 4.34 11.67 -6.13
C MET A 358 2.81 11.61 -6.13
N THR A 359 2.20 11.84 -7.28
CA THR A 359 0.76 11.67 -7.47
C THR A 359 0.45 10.38 -8.21
N ILE A 360 -0.80 9.90 -8.13
CA ILE A 360 -1.23 8.77 -8.96
C ILE A 360 -1.28 9.14 -10.45
N ASP A 361 -1.46 10.43 -10.76
CA ASP A 361 -1.49 10.91 -12.13
C ASP A 361 -0.12 10.74 -12.82
N ASP A 362 0.97 10.76 -12.04
CA ASP A 362 2.31 10.46 -12.56
C ASP A 362 2.43 8.98 -12.98
N VAL A 363 1.82 8.06 -12.21
CA VAL A 363 1.71 6.64 -12.56
C VAL A 363 0.88 6.47 -13.83
N TYR A 364 -0.27 7.16 -13.93
CA TYR A 364 -1.12 7.09 -15.12
C TYR A 364 -0.38 7.54 -16.38
N LYS A 365 0.34 8.67 -16.32
CA LYS A 365 1.14 9.16 -17.45
C LYS A 365 2.17 8.13 -17.91
N GLN A 366 2.84 7.48 -16.97
CA GLN A 366 3.88 6.48 -17.27
C GLN A 366 3.29 5.18 -17.81
N VAL A 367 2.12 4.75 -17.34
CA VAL A 367 1.36 3.62 -17.93
C VAL A 367 0.97 3.94 -19.37
N ILE A 368 0.43 5.14 -19.64
CA ILE A 368 0.12 5.59 -21.01
C ILE A 368 1.38 5.60 -21.90
N GLN A 369 2.50 6.11 -21.38
CA GLN A 369 3.77 6.15 -22.11
C GLN A 369 4.37 4.76 -22.35
N ALA A 370 4.23 3.84 -21.40
CA ALA A 370 4.70 2.47 -21.53
C ALA A 370 3.84 1.66 -22.52
N GLY A 371 2.57 2.03 -22.67
CA GLY A 371 1.63 1.48 -23.62
C GLY A 371 0.77 0.34 -23.07
N LEU A 372 -0.14 -0.13 -23.92
CA LEU A 372 -1.09 -1.18 -23.62
C LEU A 372 -0.39 -2.45 -23.13
N GLY A 373 -0.88 -3.02 -22.03
CA GLY A 373 -0.38 -4.26 -21.45
C GLY A 373 0.95 -4.13 -20.70
N CYS A 374 1.41 -2.91 -20.38
CA CYS A 374 2.64 -2.73 -19.63
C CYS A 374 2.59 -3.41 -18.26
N ILE A 375 3.73 -3.92 -17.78
CA ILE A 375 3.83 -4.52 -16.45
C ILE A 375 4.08 -3.44 -15.41
N ILE A 376 3.24 -3.44 -14.38
CA ILE A 376 3.37 -2.63 -13.17
C ILE A 376 3.90 -3.55 -12.07
N ILE A 377 4.92 -3.09 -11.35
CA ILE A 377 5.58 -3.81 -10.27
C ILE A 377 5.50 -2.95 -9.02
N LYS A 378 5.02 -3.52 -7.92
CA LYS A 378 4.96 -2.87 -6.60
C LYS A 378 5.77 -3.68 -5.58
N ARG A 379 6.65 -3.02 -4.84
CA ARG A 379 7.45 -3.59 -3.75
C ARG A 379 7.29 -2.77 -2.47
N ASP A 380 7.20 -3.42 -1.31
CA ASP A 380 6.99 -2.78 0.01
C ASP A 380 8.23 -2.97 0.90
N ILE A 381 8.69 -1.87 1.54
CA ILE A 381 9.73 -1.91 2.56
C ILE A 381 9.11 -2.28 3.91
N LYS A 382 9.64 -3.32 4.56
CA LYS A 382 9.17 -3.77 5.87
C LYS A 382 9.62 -2.82 6.98
N ASP A 383 8.73 -2.56 7.95
CA ASP A 383 9.00 -1.73 9.14
C ASP A 383 9.62 -0.36 8.80
N ALA A 384 9.03 0.33 7.82
CA ALA A 384 9.38 1.70 7.47
C ALA A 384 9.45 2.61 8.72
N PHE A 385 10.31 3.63 8.66
CA PHE A 385 10.78 4.47 9.78
C PHE A 385 11.67 3.74 10.79
N ARG A 386 11.31 2.52 11.21
CA ARG A 386 12.05 1.76 12.25
C ARG A 386 13.42 1.29 11.81
N ILE A 387 13.75 1.39 10.51
CA ILE A 387 15.09 1.13 9.97
C ILE A 387 16.06 2.30 10.16
N VAL A 388 15.57 3.51 10.48
CA VAL A 388 16.41 4.71 10.63
C VAL A 388 16.71 4.93 12.12
N PRO A 389 17.99 4.90 12.53
CA PRO A 389 18.36 5.02 13.93
C PRO A 389 18.30 6.49 14.39
N VAL A 390 17.95 6.72 15.66
CA VAL A 390 17.90 8.04 16.31
C VAL A 390 19.16 8.26 17.13
N ALA A 391 19.74 9.46 17.02
CA ALA A 391 20.92 9.87 17.78
C ALA A 391 20.65 9.76 19.29
N GLU A 392 21.62 9.22 20.03
CA GLU A 392 21.46 8.89 21.45
C GLU A 392 21.04 10.10 22.30
N ASP A 393 21.57 11.26 21.99
CA ASP A 393 21.27 12.54 22.64
C ASP A 393 19.85 13.04 22.36
N ASN A 394 19.12 12.52 21.38
CA ASN A 394 17.72 12.85 21.10
C ASN A 394 16.72 11.79 21.57
N GLN A 395 17.17 10.58 21.91
CA GLN A 395 16.25 9.50 22.30
C GLN A 395 15.41 9.87 23.55
N HIS A 396 15.95 10.71 24.44
CA HIS A 396 15.23 11.23 25.62
C HIS A 396 13.99 12.09 25.28
N LEU A 397 13.88 12.57 24.04
CA LEU A 397 12.71 13.30 23.52
C LEU A 397 11.59 12.35 23.07
N LEU A 398 11.91 11.08 22.85
CA LEU A 398 11.03 10.05 22.30
C LEU A 398 10.71 9.00 23.35
N ALA A 399 10.44 9.42 24.59
CA ALA A 399 10.08 8.49 25.65
C ALA A 399 8.58 8.23 25.72
N PHE A 400 8.23 7.05 26.25
CA PHE A 400 6.87 6.66 26.59
C PHE A 400 6.90 5.74 27.82
N GLN A 401 5.75 5.56 28.46
CA GLN A 401 5.63 4.68 29.61
C GLN A 401 4.76 3.45 29.29
N TRP A 402 5.14 2.30 29.81
CA TRP A 402 4.34 1.07 29.73
C TRP A 402 4.57 0.21 30.97
N ASN A 403 3.51 -0.23 31.65
CA ASN A 403 3.57 -1.03 32.89
C ASN A 403 4.60 -0.48 33.89
N ASP A 404 4.43 0.79 34.29
CA ASP A 404 5.27 1.51 35.25
C ASP A 404 6.75 1.69 34.87
N SER A 405 7.16 1.18 33.71
CA SER A 405 8.51 1.32 33.18
C SER A 405 8.56 2.39 32.10
N THR A 406 9.67 3.11 32.03
CA THR A 406 9.89 4.15 31.03
C THR A 406 10.85 3.66 29.95
N TYR A 407 10.46 3.89 28.71
CA TYR A 407 11.17 3.44 27.53
C TYR A 407 11.45 4.61 26.60
N VAL A 408 12.51 4.51 25.80
CA VAL A 408 12.79 5.45 24.70
C VAL A 408 12.91 4.72 23.38
N GLU A 409 12.50 5.40 22.31
CA GLU A 409 12.63 4.91 20.95
C GLU A 409 14.07 5.14 20.44
N CYS A 410 14.73 4.08 19.96
CA CYS A 410 16.08 4.12 19.39
C CYS A 410 16.07 4.30 17.86
N CYS A 411 14.90 4.22 17.22
CA CYS A 411 14.67 4.48 15.81
C CYS A 411 13.41 5.32 15.61
N LEU A 412 13.22 5.90 14.42
CA LEU A 412 12.13 6.84 14.16
C LEU A 412 10.75 6.22 14.51
N PRO A 413 9.98 6.82 15.42
CA PRO A 413 8.66 6.33 15.79
C PRO A 413 7.57 6.87 14.88
N PHE A 414 6.46 6.13 14.78
CA PHE A 414 5.23 6.66 14.19
C PHE A 414 4.64 7.74 15.09
N GLY A 415 4.47 8.94 14.53
CA GLY A 415 3.92 10.11 15.22
C GLY A 415 4.90 11.29 15.29
N LEU A 416 6.17 11.10 14.98
CA LEU A 416 7.16 12.18 14.90
C LEU A 416 6.96 12.97 13.60
N ALA A 417 6.88 14.30 13.69
CA ALA A 417 6.63 15.18 12.54
C ALA A 417 7.68 15.03 11.42
N THR A 418 8.96 14.93 11.77
CA THR A 418 10.08 14.79 10.81
C THR A 418 10.32 13.36 10.34
N ALA A 419 9.71 12.34 10.96
CA ALA A 419 9.99 10.94 10.61
C ALA A 419 9.72 10.60 9.12
N PRO A 420 8.62 11.06 8.50
CA PRO A 420 8.39 10.85 7.08
C PRO A 420 9.52 11.43 6.21
N PHE A 421 9.97 12.66 6.48
CA PHE A 421 11.02 13.33 5.68
C PHE A 421 12.36 12.63 5.83
N LEU A 422 12.73 12.32 7.08
CA LEU A 422 14.00 11.67 7.40
C LEU A 422 14.10 10.26 6.79
N PHE A 423 13.00 9.50 6.78
CA PHE A 423 12.95 8.22 6.05
C PHE A 423 12.95 8.42 4.54
N ASN A 424 12.28 9.46 4.04
CA ASN A 424 12.23 9.73 2.61
C ASN A 424 13.62 9.99 2.00
N LEU A 425 14.59 10.49 2.77
CA LEU A 425 15.99 10.57 2.32
C LEU A 425 16.52 9.21 1.86
N PHE A 426 16.22 8.12 2.58
CA PHE A 426 16.60 6.76 2.22
C PHE A 426 15.78 6.23 1.04
N ALA A 427 14.50 6.58 0.97
CA ALA A 427 13.63 6.19 -0.14
C ALA A 427 14.06 6.85 -1.46
N GLU A 428 14.40 8.14 -1.45
CA GLU A 428 14.92 8.88 -2.61
C GLU A 428 16.29 8.35 -3.04
N ALA A 429 17.16 7.99 -2.08
CA ALA A 429 18.43 7.34 -2.39
C ALA A 429 18.22 5.98 -3.07
N LEU A 430 17.35 5.11 -2.53
CA LEU A 430 17.03 3.83 -3.16
C LEU A 430 16.40 4.03 -4.54
N HIS A 431 15.49 5.00 -4.69
CA HIS A 431 14.90 5.36 -5.98
C HIS A 431 15.99 5.69 -6.98
N TRP A 432 16.89 6.61 -6.65
CA TRP A 432 17.97 7.03 -7.55
C TRP A 432 18.86 5.86 -7.97
N ILE A 433 19.22 5.00 -7.02
CA ILE A 433 20.01 3.78 -7.29
C ILE A 433 19.28 2.89 -8.30
N LEU A 434 17.99 2.58 -8.04
CA LEU A 434 17.19 1.74 -8.94
C LEU A 434 17.03 2.40 -10.32
N GLN A 435 16.83 3.71 -10.38
CA GLN A 435 16.72 4.47 -11.62
C GLN A 435 18.01 4.42 -12.45
N CYS A 436 19.18 4.45 -11.81
CA CYS A 436 20.47 4.30 -12.50
C CYS A 436 20.72 2.87 -13.01
N LEU A 437 20.22 1.86 -12.31
CA LEU A 437 20.42 0.45 -12.66
C LEU A 437 19.38 -0.09 -13.63
N LEU A 438 18.20 0.51 -13.68
CA LEU A 438 17.05 0.04 -14.42
C LEU A 438 16.51 1.12 -15.37
N PRO A 439 17.31 1.58 -16.36
CA PRO A 439 16.89 2.61 -17.32
C PRO A 439 15.72 2.15 -18.22
N ALA A 440 15.39 0.86 -18.24
CA ALA A 440 14.20 0.34 -18.92
C ALA A 440 12.91 0.51 -18.12
N PHE A 441 12.95 1.09 -16.92
CA PHE A 441 11.78 1.23 -16.04
C PHE A 441 11.53 2.70 -15.68
N TYR A 442 10.26 3.07 -15.57
CA TYR A 442 9.87 4.25 -14.80
C TYR A 442 9.82 3.84 -13.33
N ILE A 443 10.59 4.49 -12.47
CA ILE A 443 10.62 4.24 -11.03
C ILE A 443 9.86 5.36 -10.32
N ASN A 444 9.03 5.00 -9.36
CA ASN A 444 8.37 5.92 -8.43
C ASN A 444 8.37 5.33 -7.04
N HIS A 445 8.16 6.16 -6.03
CA HIS A 445 7.83 5.67 -4.70
C HIS A 445 6.93 6.65 -3.97
N TYR A 446 6.15 6.11 -3.03
CA TYR A 446 5.43 6.86 -2.03
C TYR A 446 5.86 6.33 -0.67
N LEU A 447 6.81 7.00 -0.04
CA LEU A 447 7.51 6.52 1.16
C LEU A 447 8.02 5.08 0.96
N ASP A 448 7.37 4.09 1.58
CA ASP A 448 7.74 2.67 1.61
C ASP A 448 7.20 1.85 0.43
N ASP A 449 6.25 2.39 -0.33
CA ASP A 449 5.68 1.76 -1.53
C ASP A 449 6.50 2.14 -2.77
N PHE A 450 7.31 1.22 -3.30
CA PHE A 450 8.05 1.39 -4.56
C PHE A 450 7.24 0.85 -5.74
N ILE A 451 7.13 1.64 -6.81
CA ILE A 451 6.37 1.32 -8.02
C ILE A 451 7.29 1.44 -9.23
N ALA A 452 7.39 0.37 -10.01
CA ALA A 452 8.11 0.35 -11.28
C ALA A 452 7.19 -0.01 -12.45
N ILE A 453 7.37 0.64 -13.59
CA ILE A 453 6.61 0.36 -14.83
C ILE A 453 7.62 0.07 -15.94
N ALA A 454 7.51 -1.11 -16.55
CA ALA A 454 8.41 -1.52 -17.63
C ALA A 454 8.15 -0.72 -18.92
N ARG A 455 9.19 -0.16 -19.51
CA ARG A 455 9.16 0.50 -20.83
C ARG A 455 9.22 -0.57 -21.91
N SER A 456 8.08 -0.91 -22.52
CA SER A 456 7.98 -1.88 -23.63
C SER A 456 8.66 -3.23 -23.34
N PRO A 457 8.18 -4.02 -22.36
CA PRO A 457 8.82 -5.29 -22.01
C PRO A 457 8.76 -6.31 -23.16
N PRO A 458 9.83 -7.09 -23.41
CA PRO A 458 9.77 -8.20 -24.36
C PRO A 458 8.77 -9.26 -23.87
N ALA A 459 7.99 -9.83 -24.79
CA ALA A 459 6.91 -10.77 -24.46
C ALA A 459 7.38 -12.03 -23.68
N SER A 460 8.67 -12.37 -23.76
CA SER A 460 9.28 -13.54 -23.10
C SER A 460 9.69 -13.32 -21.65
N ASP A 461 9.92 -12.07 -21.23
CA ASP A 461 10.31 -11.72 -19.85
C ASP A 461 9.67 -10.37 -19.47
N PRO A 462 8.40 -10.39 -19.02
CA PRO A 462 7.62 -9.17 -18.78
C PRO A 462 8.16 -8.31 -17.64
N THR A 463 8.84 -8.93 -16.67
CA THR A 463 9.44 -8.27 -15.49
C THR A 463 10.90 -7.85 -15.74
N GLY A 464 11.55 -8.41 -16.75
CA GLY A 464 12.93 -8.12 -17.10
C GLY A 464 13.89 -8.33 -15.92
N PRO A 465 14.99 -7.57 -15.85
CA PRO A 465 15.96 -7.68 -14.77
C PRO A 465 15.48 -7.07 -13.43
N PHE A 466 14.26 -6.54 -13.34
CA PHE A 466 13.83 -5.74 -12.18
C PHE A 466 13.99 -6.49 -10.87
N ASP A 467 13.38 -7.66 -10.74
CA ASP A 467 13.39 -8.41 -9.48
C ASP A 467 14.79 -8.83 -9.08
N LYS A 468 15.60 -9.26 -10.05
CA LYS A 468 17.01 -9.61 -9.80
C LYS A 468 17.77 -8.42 -9.22
N VAL A 469 17.72 -7.28 -9.90
CA VAL A 469 18.43 -6.06 -9.49
C VAL A 469 17.89 -5.54 -8.15
N TYR A 470 16.57 -5.47 -7.99
CA TYR A 470 15.94 -5.01 -6.75
C TYR A 470 16.35 -5.89 -5.56
N ASN A 471 16.35 -7.22 -5.73
CA ASN A 471 16.75 -8.16 -4.70
C ASN A 471 18.24 -8.02 -4.38
N GLU A 472 19.12 -8.00 -5.38
CA GLU A 472 20.57 -7.82 -5.20
C GLU A 472 20.90 -6.50 -4.48
N VAL A 473 20.28 -5.39 -4.89
CA VAL A 473 20.49 -4.07 -4.26
C VAL A 473 19.97 -4.06 -2.82
N THR A 474 18.75 -4.55 -2.58
CA THR A 474 18.16 -4.55 -1.24
C THR A 474 18.89 -5.49 -0.29
N ASP A 475 19.38 -6.63 -0.76
CA ASP A 475 20.22 -7.54 0.03
C ASP A 475 21.57 -6.92 0.36
N TYR A 476 22.22 -6.25 -0.60
CA TYR A 476 23.48 -5.53 -0.36
C TYR A 476 23.32 -4.38 0.63
N LEU A 477 22.25 -3.59 0.50
CA LEU A 477 21.94 -2.48 1.40
C LEU A 477 21.32 -2.93 2.73
N ARG A 478 20.98 -4.22 2.85
CA ARG A 478 20.26 -4.85 3.96
C ARG A 478 18.91 -4.19 4.26
N ILE A 479 18.19 -3.81 3.22
CA ILE A 479 16.84 -3.25 3.31
C ILE A 479 15.84 -4.39 3.54
N PRO A 480 15.09 -4.40 4.64
CA PRO A 480 14.10 -5.44 4.90
C PRO A 480 12.90 -5.31 3.94
N ARG A 481 12.57 -6.40 3.24
CA ARG A 481 11.47 -6.47 2.27
C ARG A 481 10.21 -7.08 2.88
N ASN A 482 9.04 -6.67 2.40
CA ASN A 482 7.75 -7.25 2.79
C ASN A 482 7.08 -7.98 1.63
N THR A 483 7.63 -9.14 1.29
CA THR A 483 7.23 -9.94 0.11
C THR A 483 5.76 -10.35 0.09
N LYS A 484 5.08 -10.36 1.25
CA LYS A 484 3.63 -10.66 1.34
C LYS A 484 2.75 -9.59 0.70
N LYS A 485 3.25 -8.36 0.58
CA LYS A 485 2.50 -7.23 0.01
C LYS A 485 2.95 -6.89 -1.41
N ASP A 486 4.00 -7.52 -1.91
CA ASP A 486 4.49 -7.31 -3.26
C ASP A 486 3.40 -7.70 -4.27
N GLN A 487 3.24 -6.89 -5.32
CA GLN A 487 2.30 -7.13 -6.39
C GLN A 487 2.99 -6.90 -7.72
N GLN A 488 2.63 -7.66 -8.75
CA GLN A 488 3.11 -7.44 -10.11
C GLN A 488 2.13 -7.97 -11.14
N GLY A 489 2.11 -7.33 -12.31
CA GLY A 489 1.32 -7.76 -13.46
C GLY A 489 0.74 -6.59 -14.22
N THR A 490 -0.26 -6.87 -15.05
CA THR A 490 -1.01 -5.84 -15.78
C THR A 490 -2.11 -5.20 -14.94
N CYS A 491 -2.43 -5.76 -13.77
CA CYS A 491 -3.44 -5.23 -12.86
C CYS A 491 -2.91 -5.17 -11.43
N VAL A 492 -2.61 -3.98 -10.92
CA VAL A 492 -1.92 -3.78 -9.63
C VAL A 492 -2.56 -2.64 -8.83
N THR A 493 -2.65 -2.81 -7.50
CA THR A 493 -3.16 -1.76 -6.61
C THR A 493 -2.06 -0.82 -6.14
N VAL A 494 -2.05 0.40 -6.68
CA VAL A 494 -1.10 1.48 -6.36
C VAL A 494 -1.80 2.59 -5.59
N LEU A 495 -1.28 2.96 -4.41
CA LEU A 495 -1.88 3.97 -3.51
C LEU A 495 -3.38 3.75 -3.24
N GLY A 496 -3.80 2.49 -3.27
CA GLY A 496 -5.18 2.09 -3.02
C GLY A 496 -6.14 2.27 -4.20
N ILE A 497 -5.62 2.46 -5.41
CA ILE A 497 -6.34 2.45 -6.69
C ILE A 497 -5.81 1.27 -7.51
N GLN A 498 -6.69 0.43 -8.04
CA GLN A 498 -6.33 -0.65 -8.94
C GLN A 498 -6.13 -0.08 -10.34
N ILE A 499 -4.95 -0.27 -10.91
CA ILE A 499 -4.59 0.16 -12.25
C ILE A 499 -4.52 -1.08 -13.13
N ASP A 500 -5.23 -1.06 -14.25
CA ASP A 500 -5.30 -2.13 -15.23
C ASP A 500 -4.75 -1.63 -16.57
N SER A 501 -3.56 -2.10 -16.93
CA SER A 501 -2.87 -1.69 -18.16
C SER A 501 -3.39 -2.42 -19.41
N ILE A 502 -4.23 -3.45 -19.30
CA ILE A 502 -4.89 -4.07 -20.45
C ILE A 502 -6.16 -3.30 -20.78
N ALA A 503 -7.02 -3.07 -19.78
CA ALA A 503 -8.22 -2.25 -19.97
C ALA A 503 -7.86 -0.76 -20.18
N MET A 504 -6.67 -0.34 -19.74
CA MET A 504 -6.26 1.05 -19.62
C MET A 504 -7.25 1.83 -18.75
N GLU A 505 -7.50 1.29 -17.56
CA GLU A 505 -8.45 1.82 -16.60
C GLU A 505 -7.81 1.94 -15.22
N ALA A 506 -8.33 2.87 -14.42
CA ALA A 506 -8.06 2.91 -12.99
C ALA A 506 -9.36 2.88 -12.20
N ARG A 507 -9.43 2.02 -11.18
CA ARG A 507 -10.67 1.75 -10.46
C ARG A 507 -10.42 1.59 -8.97
N LEU A 508 -11.42 1.89 -8.17
CA LEU A 508 -11.45 1.48 -6.77
C LEU A 508 -11.51 -0.05 -6.72
N PRO A 509 -10.71 -0.67 -5.84
CA PRO A 509 -10.92 -2.07 -5.47
C PRO A 509 -12.37 -2.32 -5.01
N PRO A 510 -12.96 -3.48 -5.31
CA PRO A 510 -14.36 -3.80 -5.02
C PRO A 510 -14.74 -3.57 -3.55
N GLU A 511 -13.85 -3.88 -2.61
CA GLU A 511 -14.09 -3.69 -1.18
C GLU A 511 -14.22 -2.21 -0.79
N LYS A 512 -13.44 -1.32 -1.41
CA LYS A 512 -13.52 0.12 -1.16
C LYS A 512 -14.76 0.73 -1.80
N LEU A 513 -15.11 0.27 -2.99
CA LEU A 513 -16.34 0.68 -3.67
C LEU A 513 -17.56 0.30 -2.83
N CYS A 514 -17.63 -0.96 -2.39
CA CYS A 514 -18.69 -1.45 -1.51
C CYS A 514 -18.81 -0.61 -0.23
N ARG A 515 -17.68 -0.36 0.45
CA ARG A 515 -17.66 0.49 1.64
C ARG A 515 -18.18 1.91 1.37
N ALA A 516 -17.73 2.56 0.29
CA ALA A 516 -18.17 3.91 -0.04
C ALA A 516 -19.69 3.97 -0.33
N THR A 517 -20.21 2.98 -1.05
CA THR A 517 -21.65 2.87 -1.33
C THR A 517 -22.46 2.63 -0.06
N LEU A 518 -22.00 1.74 0.82
CA LEU A 518 -22.66 1.45 2.10
C LEU A 518 -22.63 2.65 3.06
N ASP A 519 -21.49 3.34 3.16
CA ASP A 519 -21.35 4.51 4.03
C ASP A 519 -22.23 5.68 3.53
N ALA A 520 -22.31 5.88 2.22
CA ALA A 520 -23.22 6.85 1.62
C ALA A 520 -24.70 6.50 1.88
N ALA A 521 -25.08 5.23 1.72
CA ALA A 521 -26.44 4.75 2.01
C ALA A 521 -26.79 4.88 3.50
N ALA A 522 -25.87 4.53 4.40
CA ALA A 522 -26.05 4.68 5.84
C ALA A 522 -26.24 6.15 6.24
N ALA A 523 -25.49 7.06 5.60
CA ALA A 523 -25.65 8.50 5.81
C ALA A 523 -27.01 9.01 5.32
N LEU A 524 -27.51 8.54 4.17
CA LEU A 524 -28.84 8.88 3.66
C LEU A 524 -29.97 8.44 4.59
N ASN A 525 -29.83 7.27 5.22
CA ASN A 525 -30.80 6.75 6.19
C ASN A 525 -30.79 7.51 7.53
N ALA A 526 -29.74 8.30 7.81
CA ALA A 526 -29.67 9.10 9.02
C ALA A 526 -30.39 10.45 8.85
N ALA A 527 -31.06 10.93 9.90
CA ALA A 527 -31.60 12.29 9.93
C ALA A 527 -30.49 13.35 10.12
N SER A 528 -29.43 13.00 10.86
CA SER A 528 -28.33 13.88 11.23
C SER A 528 -26.98 13.13 11.30
N LEU A 529 -25.88 13.85 11.08
CA LEU A 529 -24.51 13.34 11.17
C LEU A 529 -23.70 14.14 12.20
N SER A 530 -22.74 13.49 12.85
CA SER A 530 -21.70 14.19 13.63
C SER A 530 -20.58 14.72 12.73
N LEU A 531 -19.76 15.63 13.26
CA LEU A 531 -18.59 16.14 12.54
C LEU A 531 -17.66 14.99 12.11
N LYS A 532 -17.33 14.09 13.04
CA LYS A 532 -16.47 12.92 12.78
C LYS A 532 -17.02 11.97 11.71
N GLN A 533 -18.35 11.76 11.67
CA GLN A 533 -18.98 10.97 10.61
C GLN A 533 -18.86 11.66 9.25
N THR A 534 -19.12 12.98 9.24
CA THR A 534 -19.03 13.82 8.04
C THR A 534 -17.60 13.85 7.49
N GLU A 535 -16.59 14.05 8.33
CA GLU A 535 -15.18 14.08 7.95
C GLU A 535 -14.72 12.74 7.35
N ARG A 536 -15.11 11.62 7.99
CA ARG A 536 -14.78 10.28 7.49
C ARG A 536 -15.41 10.00 6.13
N LEU A 537 -16.70 10.30 5.98
CA LEU A 537 -17.42 10.08 4.73
C LEU A 537 -16.90 11.00 3.61
N THR A 538 -16.75 12.29 3.90
CA THR A 538 -16.25 13.27 2.92
C THR A 538 -14.83 12.92 2.49
N GLY A 539 -13.95 12.51 3.41
CA GLY A 539 -12.61 12.04 3.09
C GLY A 539 -12.60 10.77 2.22
N LEU A 540 -13.50 9.82 2.50
CA LEU A 540 -13.66 8.62 1.67
C LEU A 540 -14.13 8.97 0.25
N LEU A 541 -15.17 9.78 0.11
CA LEU A 541 -15.71 10.21 -1.19
C LEU A 541 -14.72 11.08 -1.96
N ALA A 542 -13.95 11.94 -1.27
CA ALA A 542 -12.86 12.69 -1.87
C ALA A 542 -11.78 11.76 -2.44
N PHE A 543 -11.44 10.67 -1.74
CA PHE A 543 -10.57 9.63 -2.28
C PHE A 543 -11.20 8.94 -3.51
N CYS A 544 -12.49 8.57 -3.45
CA CYS A 544 -13.22 7.98 -4.58
C CYS A 544 -13.20 8.88 -5.81
N SER A 545 -13.22 10.20 -5.63
CA SER A 545 -13.20 11.19 -6.71
C SER A 545 -11.93 11.17 -7.59
N ARG A 546 -10.87 10.48 -7.15
CA ARG A 546 -9.64 10.25 -7.93
C ARG A 546 -9.88 9.34 -9.13
N VAL A 547 -10.86 8.44 -9.04
CA VAL A 547 -11.27 7.57 -10.14
C VAL A 547 -12.67 7.91 -10.65
N VAL A 548 -13.59 8.31 -9.76
CA VAL A 548 -14.90 8.85 -10.13
C VAL A 548 -14.81 10.37 -10.29
N ARG A 549 -14.20 10.84 -11.39
CA ARG A 549 -13.84 12.26 -11.58
C ARG A 549 -15.02 13.23 -11.39
N LEU A 550 -16.21 12.85 -11.86
CA LEU A 550 -17.44 13.65 -11.70
C LEU A 550 -17.82 13.90 -10.24
N GLY A 551 -17.42 13.01 -9.33
CA GLY A 551 -17.71 13.13 -7.91
C GLY A 551 -17.10 14.36 -7.26
N ARG A 552 -16.03 14.94 -7.82
CA ARG A 552 -15.44 16.20 -7.31
C ARG A 552 -16.47 17.34 -7.25
N THR A 553 -17.38 17.40 -8.22
CA THR A 553 -18.45 18.41 -8.32
C THR A 553 -19.52 18.26 -7.23
N ARG A 554 -19.52 17.11 -6.54
CA ARG A 554 -20.48 16.68 -5.51
C ARG A 554 -19.87 16.65 -4.12
N LEU A 555 -18.66 17.20 -3.94
CA LEU A 555 -18.00 17.32 -2.63
C LEU A 555 -18.25 18.66 -1.95
N GLN A 556 -18.63 19.70 -2.70
CA GLN A 556 -18.73 21.05 -2.15
C GLN A 556 -19.82 21.18 -1.07
N SER A 557 -20.97 20.52 -1.26
CA SER A 557 -22.05 20.53 -0.24
C SER A 557 -21.59 19.86 1.05
N LEU A 558 -20.83 18.76 0.94
CA LEU A 558 -20.25 18.02 2.06
C LEU A 558 -19.22 18.86 2.81
N TYR A 559 -18.32 19.55 2.10
CA TYR A 559 -17.35 20.47 2.74
C TYR A 559 -18.05 21.65 3.41
N THR A 560 -19.07 22.22 2.78
CA THR A 560 -19.87 23.31 3.36
C THR A 560 -20.58 22.84 4.64
N PHE A 561 -21.13 21.62 4.60
CA PHE A 561 -21.76 21.00 5.75
C PHE A 561 -20.77 20.72 6.88
N GLN A 562 -19.56 20.26 6.57
CA GLN A 562 -18.46 20.07 7.52
C GLN A 562 -18.02 21.40 8.16
N ALA A 563 -17.81 22.43 7.35
CA ALA A 563 -17.36 23.75 7.81
C ALA A 563 -18.39 24.44 8.73
N ALA A 564 -19.66 24.06 8.62
CA ALA A 564 -20.70 24.64 9.44
C ALA A 564 -20.66 24.17 10.91
N PHE A 565 -20.01 23.05 11.24
CA PHE A 565 -19.95 22.56 12.62
C PHE A 565 -19.20 23.53 13.55
N PRO A 566 -19.73 23.80 14.78
CA PRO A 566 -18.99 24.59 15.76
C PRO A 566 -17.68 23.91 16.16
N HIS A 567 -16.63 24.70 16.36
CA HIS A 567 -15.31 24.19 16.74
C HIS A 567 -15.37 23.43 18.07
N GLY A 568 -14.76 22.24 18.13
CA GLY A 568 -14.69 21.41 19.34
C GLY A 568 -16.01 20.75 19.76
N SER A 569 -17.06 20.82 18.95
CA SER A 569 -18.37 20.25 19.31
C SER A 569 -18.55 18.80 18.84
N SER A 570 -19.03 17.93 19.74
CA SER A 570 -19.53 16.59 19.42
C SER A 570 -20.97 16.60 18.88
N ALA A 571 -21.54 17.77 18.59
CA ALA A 571 -22.92 17.92 18.16
C ALA A 571 -23.21 17.23 16.82
N ARG A 572 -24.47 16.82 16.64
CA ARG A 572 -24.99 16.30 15.37
C ARG A 572 -25.76 17.40 14.65
N ARG A 573 -25.64 17.45 13.32
CA ARG A 573 -26.38 18.39 12.46
C ARG A 573 -27.30 17.64 11.52
N ARG A 574 -28.50 18.17 11.31
CA ARG A 574 -29.46 17.63 10.33
C ARG A 574 -28.88 17.75 8.93
N ILE A 575 -29.01 16.69 8.14
CA ILE A 575 -28.50 16.67 6.76
C ILE A 575 -29.41 17.55 5.88
N PRO A 576 -28.89 18.62 5.26
CA PRO A 576 -29.67 19.48 4.37
C PRO A 576 -29.93 18.78 3.03
N TYR A 577 -30.85 19.33 2.22
CA TYR A 577 -31.27 18.71 0.96
C TYR A 577 -30.10 18.55 -0.01
N GLU A 578 -29.24 19.55 -0.13
CA GLU A 578 -28.10 19.57 -1.06
C GLU A 578 -27.11 18.44 -0.75
N VAL A 579 -26.87 18.15 0.53
CA VAL A 579 -26.02 17.03 0.95
C VAL A 579 -26.71 15.70 0.67
N ARG A 580 -28.04 15.60 0.85
CA ARG A 580 -28.78 14.38 0.50
C ARG A 580 -28.73 14.10 -0.99
N ASP A 581 -28.94 15.12 -1.84
CA ASP A 581 -28.84 15.00 -3.30
C ASP A 581 -27.45 14.51 -3.72
N ASP A 582 -26.38 15.11 -3.20
CA ASP A 582 -25.02 14.71 -3.52
C ASP A 582 -24.71 13.28 -3.01
N LEU A 583 -25.17 12.89 -1.81
CA LEU A 583 -25.00 11.53 -1.29
C LEU A 583 -25.78 10.48 -2.09
N GLU A 584 -26.98 10.81 -2.56
CA GLU A 584 -27.77 9.96 -3.45
C GLU A 584 -27.06 9.76 -4.79
N TRP A 585 -26.52 10.85 -5.35
CA TRP A 585 -25.69 10.77 -6.54
C TRP A 585 -24.49 9.85 -6.31
N TRP A 586 -23.75 10.01 -5.21
CA TRP A 586 -22.61 9.15 -4.89
C TRP A 586 -23.02 7.67 -4.79
N ARG A 587 -24.08 7.35 -4.03
CA ARG A 587 -24.59 5.98 -3.90
C ARG A 587 -24.89 5.34 -5.26
N ASN A 588 -25.54 6.09 -6.17
CA ASN A 588 -26.00 5.57 -7.47
C ASN A 588 -24.88 5.56 -8.53
N SER A 589 -23.90 6.46 -8.41
CA SER A 589 -22.93 6.75 -9.48
C SER A 589 -21.56 6.12 -9.24
N LEU A 590 -21.26 5.70 -8.00
CA LEU A 590 -19.98 5.10 -7.64
C LEU A 590 -19.62 3.91 -8.53
N SER A 591 -20.55 2.98 -8.76
CA SER A 591 -20.31 1.82 -9.63
C SER A 591 -20.27 2.18 -11.11
N LEU A 592 -21.09 3.15 -11.54
CA LEU A 592 -21.23 3.53 -12.95
C LEU A 592 -19.97 4.20 -13.52
N PHE A 593 -19.28 5.01 -12.70
CA PHE A 593 -18.10 5.76 -13.15
C PHE A 593 -16.77 5.21 -12.61
N ASN A 594 -16.78 4.05 -11.96
CA ASN A 594 -15.55 3.43 -11.48
C ASN A 594 -14.83 2.73 -12.65
N GLY A 595 -13.63 3.18 -13.01
CA GLY A 595 -12.89 2.63 -14.15
C GLY A 595 -12.92 3.51 -15.40
N VAL A 596 -13.81 4.50 -15.47
CA VAL A 596 -14.08 5.25 -16.70
C VAL A 596 -13.07 6.40 -16.91
N LEU A 597 -12.46 6.49 -18.10
CA LEU A 597 -11.73 7.67 -18.60
C LEU A 597 -10.51 8.15 -17.81
N LEU A 598 -9.69 7.26 -17.25
CA LEU A 598 -8.53 7.68 -16.45
C LEU A 598 -7.19 7.57 -17.16
N ILE A 599 -7.02 6.52 -17.95
CA ILE A 599 -5.78 6.19 -18.64
C ILE A 599 -6.14 6.03 -20.11
N ASP A 600 -6.12 7.11 -20.87
CA ASP A 600 -6.45 7.03 -22.30
C ASP A 600 -5.20 6.72 -23.14
N PRO A 601 -5.06 5.52 -23.72
CA PRO A 601 -3.98 5.20 -24.66
C PRO A 601 -4.23 5.76 -26.06
N CYS A 602 -5.47 6.16 -26.38
CA CYS A 602 -5.92 6.40 -27.74
C CYS A 602 -5.75 7.88 -28.15
N ARG A 603 -5.32 8.10 -29.40
CA ARG A 603 -5.56 9.38 -30.07
C ARG A 603 -7.04 9.43 -30.44
N ARG A 604 -7.91 9.76 -29.46
CA ARG A 604 -9.35 9.96 -29.71
C ARG A 604 -9.53 10.86 -30.94
N SER A 605 -10.47 10.51 -31.81
CA SER A 605 -10.89 11.41 -32.89
C SER A 605 -11.27 12.77 -32.31
N ILE A 606 -10.89 13.84 -33.01
CA ILE A 606 -11.12 15.20 -32.51
C ILE A 606 -12.36 15.77 -33.18
N THR A 607 -13.27 16.28 -32.37
CA THR A 607 -14.45 17.01 -32.84
C THR A 607 -14.46 18.38 -32.20
N HIS A 608 -14.83 19.40 -32.97
CA HIS A 608 -15.01 20.76 -32.48
C HIS A 608 -16.48 21.08 -32.45
N LEU A 609 -16.99 21.45 -31.27
CA LEU A 609 -18.34 21.99 -31.09
C LEU A 609 -18.24 23.49 -30.86
N TYR A 610 -19.03 24.25 -31.60
CA TYR A 610 -19.22 25.67 -31.41
C TYR A 610 -20.64 25.89 -30.90
N THR A 611 -20.77 26.75 -29.89
CA THR A 611 -22.06 27.10 -29.30
C THR A 611 -22.15 28.58 -29.03
N ASP A 612 -23.36 29.12 -29.18
CA ASP A 612 -23.72 30.46 -28.73
C ASP A 612 -25.16 30.48 -28.21
N ALA A 613 -25.47 31.43 -27.33
CA ALA A 613 -26.80 31.65 -26.81
C ALA A 613 -27.17 33.13 -26.88
N SER A 614 -28.35 33.42 -27.42
CA SER A 614 -28.93 34.76 -27.49
C SER A 614 -30.25 34.83 -26.72
N ASN A 615 -30.90 36.00 -26.72
CA ASN A 615 -32.24 36.15 -26.15
C ASN A 615 -33.33 35.42 -26.95
N THR A 616 -33.06 35.07 -28.21
CA THR A 616 -34.04 34.46 -29.12
C THR A 616 -33.88 32.94 -29.24
N GLY A 617 -32.68 32.43 -29.01
CA GLY A 617 -32.37 31.02 -29.25
C GLY A 617 -30.95 30.62 -28.89
N GLN A 618 -30.63 29.36 -29.15
CA GLN A 618 -29.30 28.79 -29.04
C GLN A 618 -28.86 28.28 -30.40
N GLY A 619 -27.62 28.55 -30.76
CA GLY A 619 -27.01 28.15 -32.01
C GLY A 619 -25.84 27.23 -31.74
N LEU A 620 -25.77 26.12 -32.46
CA LEU A 620 -24.68 25.18 -32.28
C LEU A 620 -24.35 24.44 -33.58
N PHE A 621 -23.08 24.11 -33.77
CA PHE A 621 -22.63 23.27 -34.88
C PHE A 621 -21.35 22.52 -34.52
N PHE A 622 -21.07 21.42 -35.22
CA PHE A 622 -19.82 20.67 -35.04
C PHE A 622 -19.19 20.17 -36.33
N PHE A 623 -17.88 19.91 -36.28
CA PHE A 623 -17.14 19.18 -37.32
C PHE A 623 -16.02 18.34 -36.69
N SER A 624 -15.57 17.32 -37.40
CA SER A 624 -14.44 16.49 -36.98
C SER A 624 -13.15 16.93 -37.68
N SER A 625 -12.04 16.88 -36.94
CA SER A 625 -10.71 17.28 -37.39
C SER A 625 -9.65 16.29 -36.88
N LYS A 626 -8.41 16.44 -37.37
CA LYS A 626 -7.21 15.73 -36.91
C LYS A 626 -6.43 16.49 -35.83
N SER A 627 -6.77 17.74 -35.53
CA SER A 627 -5.98 18.63 -34.67
C SER A 627 -6.88 19.43 -33.75
N THR A 628 -6.49 19.56 -32.46
CA THR A 628 -7.22 20.39 -31.49
C THR A 628 -7.05 21.88 -31.72
N LEU A 629 -6.14 22.28 -32.62
CA LEU A 629 -5.86 23.68 -32.98
C LEU A 629 -6.63 24.15 -34.22
N ASP A 630 -7.41 23.27 -34.85
CA ASP A 630 -8.15 23.63 -36.05
C ASP A 630 -9.34 24.55 -35.72
N CYS A 631 -9.71 25.39 -36.69
CA CYS A 631 -10.83 26.29 -36.60
C CYS A 631 -11.86 26.02 -37.71
N TRP A 632 -13.10 26.41 -37.44
CA TRP A 632 -14.22 26.17 -38.36
C TRP A 632 -14.05 26.89 -39.71
N LEU A 633 -13.34 28.03 -39.76
CA LEU A 633 -13.12 28.78 -41.01
C LEU A 633 -12.40 27.95 -42.07
N ALA A 634 -11.41 27.13 -41.68
CA ALA A 634 -10.71 26.24 -42.60
C ALA A 634 -11.54 25.00 -42.99
N HIS A 635 -12.64 24.75 -42.26
CA HIS A 635 -13.49 23.56 -42.40
C HIS A 635 -14.93 23.91 -42.83
N CYS A 636 -15.19 25.16 -43.24
CA CYS A 636 -16.53 25.64 -43.55
C CYS A 636 -17.20 24.81 -44.66
N HIS A 637 -16.44 24.40 -45.67
CA HIS A 637 -16.92 23.54 -46.77
C HIS A 637 -17.23 22.10 -46.34
N GLN A 638 -16.73 21.66 -45.18
CA GLN A 638 -16.99 20.32 -44.63
C GLN A 638 -18.18 20.32 -43.66
N LEU A 639 -18.71 21.49 -43.30
CA LEU A 639 -19.88 21.61 -42.43
C LEU A 639 -21.14 21.20 -43.17
N HIS A 640 -21.82 20.18 -42.66
CA HIS A 640 -23.10 19.72 -43.19
C HIS A 640 -24.26 20.27 -42.33
N PRO A 641 -25.42 20.65 -42.91
CA PRO A 641 -26.58 21.14 -42.16
C PRO A 641 -27.04 20.20 -41.04
N SER A 642 -26.88 18.88 -41.19
CA SER A 642 -27.22 17.89 -40.16
C SER A 642 -26.36 17.98 -38.89
N ASN A 643 -25.22 18.67 -38.97
CA ASN A 643 -24.30 18.86 -37.85
C ASN A 643 -24.49 20.22 -37.16
N ALA A 644 -25.53 20.96 -37.54
CA ALA A 644 -25.88 22.25 -36.99
C ALA A 644 -27.33 22.25 -36.51
N ALA A 645 -27.63 23.10 -35.54
CA ALA A 645 -28.98 23.28 -35.02
C ALA A 645 -29.20 24.72 -34.56
N THR A 646 -30.41 25.19 -34.83
CA THR A 646 -30.99 26.39 -34.20
C THR A 646 -32.11 25.93 -33.27
N LEU A 647 -32.05 26.35 -32.01
CA LEU A 647 -33.01 25.97 -30.98
C LEU A 647 -33.71 27.21 -30.43
N ALA A 648 -35.04 27.22 -30.46
CA ALA A 648 -35.83 28.31 -29.89
C ALA A 648 -35.85 28.24 -28.35
N LEU A 649 -35.65 29.38 -27.68
CA LEU A 649 -35.88 29.50 -26.23
C LEU A 649 -37.38 29.68 -25.95
N ALA A 650 -37.90 29.03 -24.90
CA ALA A 650 -39.29 29.23 -24.48
C ALA A 650 -39.49 30.67 -23.97
N GLN A 651 -40.58 31.31 -24.36
CA GLN A 651 -40.87 32.74 -24.09
C GLN A 651 -40.94 33.11 -22.58
N ASP A 652 -41.04 32.12 -21.68
CA ASP A 652 -41.09 32.31 -20.22
C ASP A 652 -39.74 32.14 -19.49
N ALA A 653 -38.63 31.92 -20.22
CA ALA A 653 -37.34 31.66 -19.58
C ALA A 653 -36.62 32.98 -19.22
N HIS A 654 -36.93 33.56 -18.05
CA HIS A 654 -36.06 34.54 -17.36
C HIS A 654 -34.73 33.91 -16.85
N ALA A 655 -34.19 32.93 -17.57
CA ALA A 655 -32.92 32.31 -17.24
C ALA A 655 -31.78 33.29 -17.57
N HIS A 656 -30.91 33.51 -16.58
CA HIS A 656 -29.71 34.33 -16.74
C HIS A 656 -28.90 33.86 -17.97
N ILE A 657 -28.39 34.78 -18.80
CA ILE A 657 -27.68 34.48 -20.06
C ILE A 657 -26.58 33.41 -19.89
N ASN A 658 -25.78 33.52 -18.82
CA ASN A 658 -24.78 32.51 -18.45
C ASN A 658 -25.33 31.07 -18.32
N THR A 659 -26.59 30.90 -17.90
CA THR A 659 -27.25 29.60 -17.83
C THR A 659 -27.56 29.09 -19.23
N ASN A 660 -28.04 29.97 -20.12
CA ASN A 660 -28.36 29.64 -21.50
C ASN A 660 -27.11 29.27 -22.31
N GLU A 661 -25.97 29.92 -22.04
CA GLU A 661 -24.69 29.61 -22.68
C GLU A 661 -24.19 28.20 -22.30
N VAL A 662 -24.24 27.83 -21.02
CA VAL A 662 -23.88 26.48 -20.57
C VAL A 662 -24.90 25.45 -21.07
N ASP A 663 -26.19 25.82 -21.08
CA ASP A 663 -27.25 24.97 -21.59
C ASP A 663 -27.16 24.75 -23.11
N ALA A 664 -26.69 25.70 -23.90
CA ALA A 664 -26.46 25.52 -25.33
C ALA A 664 -25.48 24.36 -25.60
N ILE A 665 -24.45 24.25 -24.77
CA ILE A 665 -23.49 23.13 -24.81
C ILE A 665 -24.18 21.82 -24.43
N LEU A 666 -25.00 21.82 -23.37
CA LEU A 666 -25.80 20.64 -22.99
C LEU A 666 -26.72 20.20 -24.13
N GLN A 667 -27.40 21.12 -24.81
CA GLN A 667 -28.24 20.79 -25.96
C GLN A 667 -27.44 20.17 -27.10
N GLY A 668 -26.21 20.66 -27.35
CA GLY A 668 -25.29 20.04 -28.30
C GLY A 668 -25.01 18.58 -27.95
N PHE A 669 -24.78 18.27 -26.67
CA PHE A 669 -24.63 16.88 -26.20
C PHE A 669 -25.90 16.06 -26.39
N LEU A 670 -27.07 16.60 -26.04
CA LEU A 670 -28.33 15.87 -26.17
C LEU A 670 -28.65 15.53 -27.63
N LEU A 671 -28.42 16.46 -28.54
CA LEU A 671 -28.70 16.28 -29.96
C LEU A 671 -27.67 15.37 -30.61
N PHE A 672 -26.39 15.61 -30.36
CA PHE A 672 -25.36 15.06 -31.22
C PHE A 672 -24.50 13.98 -30.57
N SER A 673 -24.43 13.85 -29.23
CA SER A 673 -23.40 13.03 -28.50
C SER A 673 -23.15 11.63 -29.05
N HIS A 674 -24.14 11.03 -29.69
CA HIS A 674 -24.04 9.74 -30.34
C HIS A 674 -23.09 9.69 -31.56
N HIS A 675 -22.76 10.83 -32.18
CA HIS A 675 -21.81 10.91 -33.31
C HIS A 675 -20.33 10.98 -32.89
N TRP A 676 -20.04 11.18 -31.60
CA TRP A 676 -18.75 11.58 -31.04
C TRP A 676 -18.46 10.77 -29.77
N LEU A 677 -18.99 9.54 -29.71
CA LEU A 677 -18.65 8.55 -28.70
C LEU A 677 -17.15 8.33 -28.70
N HIS A 678 -16.51 8.35 -27.53
CA HIS A 678 -15.06 8.18 -27.40
C HIS A 678 -14.20 9.28 -28.06
N HIS A 679 -14.77 10.43 -28.43
CA HIS A 679 -14.01 11.54 -29.05
C HIS A 679 -13.37 12.47 -28.01
N THR A 680 -12.30 13.14 -28.42
CA THR A 680 -11.88 14.39 -27.77
C THR A 680 -12.69 15.51 -28.38
N LEU A 681 -13.49 16.14 -27.54
CA LEU A 681 -14.32 17.25 -27.93
C LEU A 681 -13.67 18.57 -27.51
N VAL A 682 -13.33 19.41 -28.49
CA VAL A 682 -12.98 20.80 -28.28
C VAL A 682 -14.26 21.65 -28.28
N ILE A 683 -14.62 22.24 -27.13
CA ILE A 683 -15.79 23.11 -27.00
C ILE A 683 -15.37 24.56 -27.10
N HIS A 684 -15.78 25.22 -28.18
CA HIS A 684 -15.55 26.63 -28.44
C HIS A 684 -16.73 27.46 -27.92
N THR A 685 -16.42 28.39 -27.03
CA THR A 685 -17.40 29.31 -26.45
C THR A 685 -16.75 30.66 -26.16
N ASP A 686 -17.52 31.72 -26.35
CA ASP A 686 -17.20 33.10 -25.97
C ASP A 686 -17.79 33.48 -24.60
N SER A 687 -18.41 32.52 -23.90
CA SER A 687 -18.92 32.69 -22.54
C SER A 687 -17.84 32.41 -21.50
N SER A 688 -17.42 33.44 -20.74
CA SER A 688 -16.39 33.26 -19.70
C SER A 688 -16.87 32.30 -18.62
N THR A 689 -18.19 32.27 -18.40
CA THR A 689 -18.85 31.39 -17.45
C THR A 689 -18.79 29.95 -17.93
N ALA A 690 -19.17 29.67 -19.18
CA ALA A 690 -19.13 28.30 -19.71
C ALA A 690 -17.69 27.77 -19.78
N HIS A 691 -16.75 28.55 -20.31
CA HIS A 691 -15.34 28.18 -20.36
C HIS A 691 -14.77 27.87 -18.96
N THR A 692 -15.05 28.72 -17.97
CA THR A 692 -14.64 28.51 -16.58
C THR A 692 -15.28 27.26 -15.99
N GLY A 693 -16.57 27.04 -16.26
CA GLY A 693 -17.32 25.87 -15.80
C GLY A 693 -16.78 24.56 -16.35
N LEU A 694 -16.50 24.49 -17.65
CA LEU A 694 -15.89 23.32 -18.29
C LEU A 694 -14.49 23.03 -17.75
N LYS A 695 -13.67 24.07 -17.52
CA LYS A 695 -12.31 23.91 -17.00
C LYS A 695 -12.26 23.48 -15.54
N LYS A 696 -13.14 24.04 -14.69
CA LYS A 696 -13.18 23.75 -13.25
C LYS A 696 -14.07 22.54 -12.91
N GLY A 697 -15.01 22.19 -13.78
CA GLY A 697 -16.06 21.20 -13.52
C GLY A 697 -17.18 21.71 -12.59
N PHE A 698 -17.18 22.99 -12.21
CA PHE A 698 -18.16 23.54 -11.27
C PHE A 698 -18.40 25.03 -11.51
N LEU A 699 -19.65 25.45 -11.30
CA LEU A 699 -20.08 26.85 -11.30
C LEU A 699 -20.92 27.18 -10.06
N HIS A 700 -20.93 28.44 -9.67
CA HIS A 700 -21.87 28.94 -8.66
C HIS A 700 -23.19 29.35 -9.33
N GLY A 701 -24.31 29.08 -8.64
CA GLY A 701 -25.64 29.51 -9.07
C GLY A 701 -26.28 28.62 -10.15
N PRO A 702 -27.33 29.13 -10.84
CA PRO A 702 -28.13 28.38 -11.80
C PRO A 702 -27.36 27.68 -12.94
N PRO A 703 -26.27 28.25 -13.52
CA PRO A 703 -25.51 27.62 -14.60
C PRO A 703 -24.87 26.27 -14.24
N ASN A 704 -24.75 25.94 -12.95
CA ASN A 704 -24.16 24.67 -12.52
C ASN A 704 -25.06 23.46 -12.83
N ALA A 705 -26.37 23.66 -12.92
CA ALA A 705 -27.31 22.58 -13.20
C ALA A 705 -27.08 21.99 -14.62
N PRO A 706 -27.09 22.77 -15.71
CA PRO A 706 -26.78 22.25 -17.04
C PRO A 706 -25.34 21.74 -17.15
N LEU A 707 -24.37 22.36 -16.45
CA LEU A 707 -22.98 21.87 -16.41
C LEU A 707 -22.88 20.46 -15.82
N LYS A 708 -23.54 20.19 -14.70
CA LYS A 708 -23.55 18.84 -14.08
C LYS A 708 -24.11 17.80 -15.04
N SER A 709 -25.25 18.10 -15.69
CA SER A 709 -25.87 17.24 -16.69
C SER A 709 -24.95 16.94 -17.86
N LEU A 710 -24.29 17.99 -18.38
CA LEU A 710 -23.32 17.92 -19.45
C LEU A 710 -22.15 16.99 -19.11
N LEU A 711 -21.54 17.19 -17.93
CA LEU A 711 -20.40 16.39 -17.49
C LEU A 711 -20.78 14.92 -17.28
N ILE A 712 -22.00 14.65 -16.78
CA ILE A 712 -22.54 13.29 -16.66
C ILE A 712 -22.66 12.62 -18.03
N LEU A 713 -23.23 13.32 -19.02
CA LEU A 713 -23.37 12.79 -20.37
C LEU A 713 -22.00 12.55 -21.03
N ALA A 714 -21.06 13.46 -20.83
CA ALA A 714 -19.71 13.32 -21.35
C ALA A 714 -19.01 12.07 -20.79
N ALA A 715 -19.06 11.87 -19.47
CA ALA A 715 -18.47 10.69 -18.86
C ALA A 715 -19.15 9.39 -19.30
N ALA A 716 -20.48 9.40 -19.39
CA ALA A 716 -21.26 8.23 -19.80
C ALA A 716 -21.04 7.82 -21.26
N ARG A 717 -20.59 8.75 -22.11
CA ARG A 717 -20.30 8.53 -23.53
C ARG A 717 -18.80 8.50 -23.85
N ASP A 718 -17.95 8.43 -22.83
CA ASP A 718 -16.49 8.41 -22.94
C ASP A 718 -15.90 9.64 -23.68
N ILE A 719 -16.56 10.80 -23.57
CA ILE A 719 -16.16 12.04 -24.27
C ILE A 719 -15.18 12.83 -23.40
N HIS A 720 -13.99 13.09 -23.94
CA HIS A 720 -13.00 13.94 -23.29
C HIS A 720 -13.19 15.41 -23.69
N ILE A 721 -13.61 16.25 -22.74
CA ILE A 721 -13.88 17.67 -22.99
C ILE A 721 -12.60 18.50 -22.88
N VAL A 722 -12.33 19.31 -23.91
CA VAL A 722 -11.28 20.32 -23.97
C VAL A 722 -11.94 21.69 -24.18
N PRO A 723 -12.04 22.54 -23.15
CA PRO A 723 -12.59 23.88 -23.33
C PRO A 723 -11.62 24.76 -24.12
N HIS A 724 -12.15 25.53 -25.08
CA HIS A 724 -11.42 26.54 -25.84
C HIS A 724 -12.14 27.89 -25.77
N TRP A 725 -11.41 28.92 -25.37
CA TRP A 725 -11.90 30.29 -25.35
C TRP A 725 -11.86 30.88 -26.75
N LEU A 726 -12.98 31.44 -27.20
CA LEU A 726 -13.09 32.11 -28.49
C LEU A 726 -13.51 33.58 -28.29
N PRO A 727 -12.89 34.57 -28.94
CA PRO A 727 -13.41 35.93 -28.97
C PRO A 727 -14.78 35.98 -29.68
N SER A 728 -15.76 36.73 -29.16
CA SER A 728 -17.12 36.78 -29.74
C SER A 728 -17.14 37.15 -31.23
N GLY A 729 -16.21 37.99 -31.69
CA GLY A 729 -16.09 38.35 -33.12
C GLY A 729 -15.73 37.19 -34.05
N GLU A 730 -15.23 36.07 -33.51
CA GLU A 730 -14.87 34.86 -34.25
C GLU A 730 -15.96 33.77 -34.18
N ASN A 731 -16.97 33.92 -33.29
CA ASN A 731 -18.07 32.97 -33.09
C ASN A 731 -19.25 33.19 -34.07
N LYS A 732 -18.97 33.72 -35.27
CA LYS A 732 -19.98 34.29 -36.18
C LYS A 732 -21.09 33.33 -36.58
N LEU A 733 -20.75 32.08 -36.90
CA LEU A 733 -21.75 31.10 -37.35
C LEU A 733 -22.66 30.65 -36.20
N ALA A 734 -22.12 30.46 -34.99
CA ALA A 734 -22.93 30.09 -33.83
C ALA A 734 -23.85 31.25 -33.41
N ASP A 735 -23.37 32.51 -33.45
CA ASP A 735 -24.19 33.70 -33.19
C ASP A 735 -25.31 33.88 -34.24
N ALA A 736 -25.00 33.69 -35.53
CA ALA A 736 -26.01 33.72 -36.58
C ALA A 736 -27.07 32.61 -36.38
N LEU A 737 -26.65 31.41 -35.99
CA LEU A 737 -27.56 30.29 -35.64
C LEU A 737 -28.42 30.62 -34.42
N SER A 738 -27.83 31.19 -33.35
CA SER A 738 -28.55 31.47 -32.09
C SER A 738 -29.63 32.54 -32.27
N ARG A 739 -29.42 33.45 -33.23
CA ARG A 739 -30.38 34.51 -33.61
C ARG A 739 -31.34 34.09 -34.72
N ASN A 740 -31.15 32.89 -35.28
CA ASN A 740 -31.84 32.42 -36.48
C ASN A 740 -31.72 33.43 -37.66
N ASN A 741 -30.54 34.06 -37.82
CA ASN A 741 -30.29 35.01 -38.90
C ASN A 741 -29.96 34.26 -40.20
N LEU A 742 -30.99 33.96 -40.99
CA LEU A 742 -30.87 33.20 -42.23
C LEU A 742 -29.96 33.88 -43.27
N GLU A 743 -29.89 35.21 -43.29
CA GLU A 743 -29.04 35.96 -44.23
C GLU A 743 -27.56 35.74 -43.90
N ASP A 744 -27.17 35.91 -42.64
CA ASP A 744 -25.79 35.66 -42.20
C ASP A 744 -25.41 34.19 -42.37
N ILE A 745 -26.31 33.26 -42.07
CA ILE A 745 -26.08 31.81 -42.26
C ILE A 745 -25.84 31.51 -43.74
N ALA A 746 -26.67 32.05 -44.65
CA ALA A 746 -26.51 31.83 -46.09
C ALA A 746 -25.22 32.47 -46.64
N ASN A 747 -24.82 33.62 -46.11
CA ASN A 747 -23.57 34.28 -46.48
C ASN A 747 -22.33 33.48 -46.00
N ILE A 748 -22.41 32.88 -44.81
CA ILE A 748 -21.31 32.11 -44.21
C ILE A 748 -21.22 30.69 -44.81
N CYS A 749 -22.37 30.02 -44.99
CA CYS A 749 -22.50 28.64 -45.47
C CYS A 749 -23.49 28.58 -46.64
N PRO A 750 -23.12 29.06 -47.85
CA PRO A 750 -24.04 29.11 -48.99
C PRO A 750 -24.48 27.73 -49.51
N HIS A 751 -23.79 26.67 -49.10
CA HIS A 751 -24.14 25.28 -49.42
C HIS A 751 -25.25 24.70 -48.52
N TRP A 752 -25.74 25.44 -47.52
CA TRP A 752 -26.83 25.00 -46.65
C TRP A 752 -28.19 25.39 -47.24
N GLN A 753 -28.87 24.46 -47.89
CA GLN A 753 -30.13 24.76 -48.59
C GLN A 753 -31.40 24.60 -47.74
N ASP A 754 -31.36 23.95 -46.57
CA ASP A 754 -32.54 23.75 -45.71
C ASP A 754 -32.13 23.54 -44.22
N LEU A 755 -31.81 24.62 -43.50
CA LEU A 755 -31.59 24.52 -42.05
C LEU A 755 -32.94 24.55 -41.31
N SER A 756 -33.31 23.43 -40.67
CA SER A 756 -34.52 23.35 -39.86
C SER A 756 -34.27 23.82 -38.42
N VAL A 757 -35.18 24.66 -37.90
CA VAL A 757 -35.20 24.99 -36.47
C VAL A 757 -35.70 23.76 -35.72
N LEU A 758 -34.85 23.21 -34.86
CA LEU A 758 -35.19 22.03 -34.08
C LEU A 758 -35.89 22.45 -32.79
N ASN A 759 -36.90 21.68 -32.40
CA ASN A 759 -37.49 21.81 -31.08
C ASN A 759 -36.52 21.25 -30.04
N ARG A 760 -36.44 21.93 -28.90
CA ARG A 760 -35.62 21.50 -27.77
C ARG A 760 -36.00 20.08 -27.34
N PRO A 761 -35.05 19.14 -27.19
CA PRO A 761 -35.29 17.81 -26.64
C PRO A 761 -35.99 17.91 -25.28
N ARG A 762 -37.16 17.28 -25.15
CA ARG A 762 -37.88 17.17 -23.87
C ARG A 762 -37.52 15.83 -23.24
N GLY A 763 -36.59 15.84 -22.31
CA GLY A 763 -36.24 14.66 -21.52
C GLY A 763 -35.54 15.06 -20.22
N SER A 764 -35.91 14.40 -19.13
CA SER A 764 -35.21 14.55 -17.85
C SER A 764 -33.84 13.85 -17.91
N LEU A 765 -32.86 14.33 -17.13
CA LEU A 765 -31.55 13.65 -17.00
C LEU A 765 -31.71 12.16 -16.62
N HIS A 766 -32.77 11.84 -15.87
CA HIS A 766 -33.10 10.48 -15.47
C HIS A 766 -33.46 9.61 -16.68
N GLU A 767 -34.27 10.09 -17.62
CA GLU A 767 -34.62 9.34 -18.84
C GLU A 767 -33.40 9.11 -19.72
N LEU A 768 -32.49 10.09 -19.79
CA LEU A 768 -31.20 9.96 -20.51
C LEU A 768 -30.29 8.91 -19.88
N LEU A 769 -30.13 8.91 -18.55
CA LEU A 769 -29.35 7.90 -17.84
C LEU A 769 -29.95 6.49 -17.99
N SER A 770 -31.28 6.37 -17.98
CA SER A 770 -31.97 5.11 -18.24
C SER A 770 -31.76 4.60 -19.66
N SER A 771 -31.66 5.48 -20.66
CA SER A 771 -31.34 5.09 -22.05
C SER A 771 -29.90 4.59 -22.21
N ILE A 772 -28.96 5.13 -21.43
CA ILE A 772 -27.54 4.73 -21.45
C ILE A 772 -27.35 3.34 -20.83
N GLN A 773 -28.18 2.93 -19.87
CA GLN A 773 -28.14 1.57 -19.30
C GLN A 773 -28.63 0.48 -20.28
N ALA A 774 -29.35 0.87 -21.33
CA ALA A 774 -29.94 -0.05 -22.31
C ALA A 774 -29.06 -0.28 -23.56
N THR A 775 -27.93 0.45 -23.67
CA THR A 775 -26.93 0.36 -24.73
C THR A 775 -25.61 -0.08 -24.15
#